data_AF-A0A0W0F305-F1
#
_entry.id   AF-A0A0W0F305-F1
#
_cell.length_a   1.000
_cell.length_b   1.000
_cell.length_c   1.000
_cell.angle_alpha   90.00
_cell.angle_beta   90.00
_cell.angle_gamma   90.00
#
_symmetry.space_group_name_H-M   'P 1'
#
loop_
_entity.id
_entity.type
_entity.pdbx_description
1 polymer ?
#
loop_
_entity_poly.entity_id
_entity_poly.type
_entity_poly.pdbx_seq_one_letter_code
_entity_poly.pdbx_strand_id
1 'polypeptide(L)'
;MSRLIFKRFSSTVTIKPTPSKSHYHQPLPSSSFPSGYLLTGLHAGIKKKSEVLDVGIILSTSKRPTSAAACFTRNAFKAAPVVVSEQVLAENVGRARAIVVNSGCANAVTGKQGMEDAWAMVKETDALLDQDSRSSSAGHETLVMSTGVIGQNLPISKILTAIRSQRTSETSTRTLGNDFAAWERAAKAFMTTDTFPKLRSRIFSINGVEYRMAGMDKGAGMIHPDMGPPTIGPLHATLLGCIMTDAAVSPRSLQRALTYAVERSFNSISVDGDMSTNDTILLMANGAAIDRVGIDVQEIDDETNPAAFEIFRNELTEFATDLAKLVVRDGEGATKFVTVTVKGAPKYQDAHKIASRISTSALVKTALYGEDANWGRVLAATGAVSLSSPLHPDRVSVTFVPSDGTTPLPVLVNGEPEKVDEERASEILSLEDFEVLVDLGGGDEAEVARYYTCDLSYVGARAFLVVAVILMTLVAGNSVRSSVPYPRSPMIPLWFDQCPGVSERGMLLSIVFRVVKAFGRSPQAFTTSAFALNLAEIKPSKATTIVDLLLGTANPVIGISPSTKREKPFHLSPFDLLSMPAIPLYTVTLLNIVIESFLYGVFLILNTSSLVLMIYPRHETPSGFRVPWSRRFKKALKKPMFIGATFLFIGVTGHWITTIMRIFIALTKYKEGIAPQEYYADVSQGIYTIKAVFLEMGLIAADAMLVYRLWLVYDKNYYIITAPLLTLLGLVVCSFGIVNKFAHYPPGQSIFSTGTEAWTVSDAVLSLVTNAYSTAMIAWRIFLTERRNESTGARFASSTSLKSVLAIFIESALLYTAWTIVFIAASAAESYIETIMASCCAVVAGISFSLINVRIGMGWAKISPTASASTSTSHMFRIDDPRQTTMHESPPPIQTPAVNHQVKNRTQSPPEIVSFPDDSLDCNRRDNQERAWNLFFSPTCEA
;
A
#
# COMPACT_ATOMS: atom_id res chain seq x y z
N MET A 1 18.01 8.00 27.66
CA MET A 1 16.54 7.79 27.53
C MET A 1 16.04 8.07 26.10
N SER A 2 16.32 9.23 25.50
CA SER A 2 15.79 9.70 24.21
C SER A 2 15.88 8.70 23.04
N ARG A 3 17.03 8.01 22.87
CA ARG A 3 17.22 6.98 21.83
C ARG A 3 16.21 5.81 21.90
N LEU A 4 15.68 5.48 23.09
CA LEU A 4 14.68 4.41 23.26
C LEU A 4 13.27 4.84 22.82
N ILE A 5 12.94 6.11 23.02
CA ILE A 5 11.64 6.70 22.65
C ILE A 5 11.54 6.82 21.13
N PHE A 6 12.61 7.29 20.49
CA PHE A 6 12.72 7.40 19.03
C PHE A 6 12.49 6.06 18.33
N LYS A 7 13.08 4.97 18.85
CA LYS A 7 12.92 3.61 18.30
C LYS A 7 11.49 3.05 18.44
N ARG A 8 10.63 3.63 19.30
CA ARG A 8 9.22 3.23 19.50
C ARG A 8 8.20 4.05 18.70
N PHE A 9 8.54 5.25 18.24
CA PHE A 9 7.69 6.01 17.32
C PHE A 9 8.04 5.72 15.85
N SER A 10 9.32 5.49 15.54
CA SER A 10 9.79 5.25 14.17
C SER A 10 9.41 3.87 13.59
N SER A 11 8.79 2.97 14.36
CA SER A 11 8.40 1.62 13.92
C SER A 11 7.06 1.57 13.16
N THR A 12 6.48 2.73 12.82
CA THR A 12 5.18 2.82 12.15
C THR A 12 5.38 3.05 10.65
N VAL A 13 5.20 2.00 9.84
CA VAL A 13 5.30 2.01 8.37
C VAL A 13 6.72 2.32 7.85
N THR A 14 7.64 1.37 8.02
CA THR A 14 8.87 1.33 7.19
C THR A 14 8.50 0.88 5.78
N ILE A 15 8.49 1.82 4.83
CA ILE A 15 8.39 1.47 3.41
C ILE A 15 9.78 1.01 2.95
N LYS A 16 9.96 -0.31 2.77
CA LYS A 16 11.17 -0.86 2.15
C LYS A 16 11.31 -0.32 0.71
N PRO A 17 12.50 0.14 0.29
CA PRO A 17 12.73 0.48 -1.11
C PRO A 17 12.66 -0.80 -1.96
N THR A 18 11.98 -0.74 -3.11
CA THR A 18 12.02 -1.82 -4.10
C THR A 18 13.46 -2.05 -4.56
N PRO A 19 13.95 -3.30 -4.65
CA PRO A 19 15.27 -3.60 -5.19
C PRO A 19 15.47 -3.04 -6.60
N SER A 20 16.73 -2.77 -6.97
CA SER A 20 17.05 -2.34 -8.33
C SER A 20 16.83 -3.49 -9.30
N LYS A 21 15.79 -3.43 -10.14
CA LYS A 21 15.48 -4.49 -11.13
C LYS A 21 16.33 -4.40 -12.41
N SER A 22 17.29 -3.48 -12.48
CA SER A 22 18.05 -3.15 -13.70
C SER A 22 18.97 -4.27 -14.19
N HIS A 23 19.46 -5.14 -13.31
CA HIS A 23 20.33 -6.28 -13.67
C HIS A 23 19.59 -7.38 -14.43
N TYR A 24 18.26 -7.45 -14.34
CA TYR A 24 17.45 -8.42 -15.09
C TYR A 24 17.40 -8.11 -16.61
N HIS A 25 17.86 -6.93 -17.04
CA HIS A 25 17.98 -6.54 -18.44
C HIS A 25 19.44 -6.23 -18.82
N GLN A 26 20.06 -7.14 -19.58
CA GLN A 26 21.43 -7.05 -20.07
C GLN A 26 21.46 -7.25 -21.60
N PRO A 27 22.44 -6.67 -22.33
CA PRO A 27 22.66 -6.99 -23.73
C PRO A 27 22.93 -8.48 -23.94
N LEU A 28 22.16 -9.10 -24.84
CA LEU A 28 22.35 -10.49 -25.26
C LEU A 28 23.15 -10.53 -26.57
N PRO A 29 24.06 -11.49 -26.77
CA PRO A 29 24.83 -11.58 -28.01
C PRO A 29 23.90 -11.97 -29.17
N SER A 30 23.95 -11.22 -30.29
CA SER A 30 23.03 -11.45 -31.42
C SER A 30 23.09 -12.86 -32.01
N SER A 31 24.21 -13.58 -31.84
CA SER A 31 24.38 -14.99 -32.22
C SER A 31 23.51 -15.97 -31.42
N SER A 32 23.02 -15.59 -30.24
CA SER A 32 22.15 -16.44 -29.40
C SER A 32 20.68 -16.45 -29.82
N PHE A 33 20.27 -15.54 -30.70
CA PHE A 33 18.89 -15.50 -31.20
C PHE A 33 18.64 -16.57 -32.29
N PRO A 34 17.39 -17.07 -32.41
CA PRO A 34 17.01 -18.00 -33.45
C PRO A 34 17.12 -17.38 -34.85
N SER A 35 17.60 -18.18 -35.79
CA SER A 35 17.71 -17.83 -37.20
C SER A 35 16.33 -17.72 -37.87
N GLY A 36 16.23 -17.01 -39.00
CA GLY A 36 15.00 -16.92 -39.78
C GLY A 36 13.88 -16.06 -39.16
N TYR A 37 14.22 -15.08 -38.32
CA TYR A 37 13.27 -14.10 -37.78
C TYR A 37 13.71 -12.66 -38.08
N LEU A 38 12.74 -11.78 -38.33
CA LEU A 38 12.89 -10.32 -38.34
C LEU A 38 11.86 -9.69 -37.40
N LEU A 39 12.25 -8.72 -36.60
CA LEU A 39 11.36 -8.08 -35.62
C LEU A 39 11.69 -6.60 -35.38
N THR A 40 10.72 -5.88 -34.82
CA THR A 40 10.92 -4.51 -34.30
C THR A 40 9.80 -4.12 -33.31
N GLY A 41 10.03 -3.04 -32.57
CA GLY A 41 9.01 -2.26 -31.88
C GLY A 41 8.92 -0.86 -32.47
N LEU A 42 7.72 -0.30 -32.51
CA LEU A 42 7.35 0.98 -33.13
C LEU A 42 6.52 1.82 -32.15
N HIS A 43 6.44 3.13 -32.41
CA HIS A 43 5.53 4.04 -31.73
C HIS A 43 4.41 4.46 -32.69
N ALA A 44 3.20 3.95 -32.48
CA ALA A 44 1.97 4.33 -33.16
C ALA A 44 1.16 5.38 -32.38
N GLY A 45 1.54 5.73 -31.14
CA GLY A 45 0.84 6.75 -30.36
C GLY A 45 -0.49 6.27 -29.78
N ILE A 46 -0.49 5.02 -29.30
CA ILE A 46 -1.42 4.45 -28.31
C ILE A 46 -1.01 4.95 -26.91
N LYS A 47 0.28 4.80 -26.57
CA LYS A 47 0.89 5.40 -25.37
C LYS A 47 1.27 6.85 -25.68
N LYS A 48 1.02 7.77 -24.74
CA LYS A 48 1.14 9.24 -24.96
C LYS A 48 2.57 9.79 -25.13
N LYS A 49 3.58 8.94 -24.98
CA LYS A 49 5.00 9.28 -24.89
C LYS A 49 5.71 8.79 -26.15
N SER A 50 6.26 9.70 -26.95
CA SER A 50 6.93 9.38 -28.22
C SER A 50 8.17 8.53 -28.06
N GLU A 51 8.80 8.54 -26.87
CA GLU A 51 9.93 7.69 -26.53
C GLU A 51 9.55 6.25 -26.15
N VAL A 52 8.24 5.93 -26.04
CA VAL A 52 7.74 4.62 -25.61
C VAL A 52 7.11 3.88 -26.79
N LEU A 53 7.70 2.75 -27.16
CA LEU A 53 7.19 1.84 -28.18
C LEU A 53 5.90 1.16 -27.71
N ASP A 54 4.92 1.01 -28.59
CA ASP A 54 3.57 0.53 -28.28
C ASP A 54 2.95 -0.41 -29.34
N VAL A 55 3.65 -0.67 -30.45
CA VAL A 55 3.32 -1.72 -31.43
C VAL A 55 4.56 -2.56 -31.71
N GLY A 56 4.48 -3.88 -31.59
CA GLY A 56 5.56 -4.82 -31.92
C GLY A 56 5.20 -5.68 -33.12
N ILE A 57 6.19 -6.02 -33.94
CA ILE A 57 6.04 -6.85 -35.15
C ILE A 57 7.15 -7.91 -35.14
N ILE A 58 6.80 -9.16 -35.41
CA ILE A 58 7.69 -10.31 -35.55
C ILE A 58 7.29 -11.07 -36.82
N LEU A 59 8.25 -11.39 -37.68
CA LEU A 59 8.06 -12.08 -38.96
C LEU A 59 9.02 -13.28 -39.04
N SER A 60 8.52 -14.43 -39.48
CA SER A 60 9.34 -15.61 -39.84
C SER A 60 9.76 -15.51 -41.31
N THR A 61 11.05 -15.36 -41.54
CA THR A 61 11.67 -15.31 -42.88
C THR A 61 12.17 -16.68 -43.36
N SER A 62 11.88 -17.75 -42.61
CA SER A 62 12.15 -19.12 -43.06
C SER A 62 11.36 -19.45 -44.34
N LYS A 63 12.00 -20.24 -45.21
CA LYS A 63 11.36 -20.88 -46.37
C LYS A 63 10.62 -22.17 -46.00
N ARG A 64 10.90 -22.73 -44.82
CA ARG A 64 10.22 -23.92 -44.29
C ARG A 64 8.91 -23.48 -43.60
N PRO A 65 7.81 -24.26 -43.67
CA PRO A 65 6.56 -23.93 -42.99
C PRO A 65 6.78 -23.70 -41.49
N THR A 66 6.37 -22.54 -40.98
CA THR A 66 6.57 -22.21 -39.56
C THR A 66 5.43 -22.79 -38.72
N SER A 67 5.75 -23.76 -37.88
CA SER A 67 4.84 -24.33 -36.89
C SER A 67 4.56 -23.28 -35.81
N ALA A 68 3.31 -23.19 -35.36
CA ALA A 68 2.87 -22.24 -34.35
C ALA A 68 1.92 -22.89 -33.35
N ALA A 69 2.18 -22.65 -32.06
CA ALA A 69 1.40 -23.10 -30.94
C ALA A 69 1.01 -21.92 -30.04
N ALA A 70 -0.06 -22.07 -29.27
CA ALA A 70 -0.49 -21.05 -28.32
C ALA A 70 -1.11 -21.64 -27.05
N CYS A 71 -0.98 -20.90 -25.95
CA CYS A 71 -1.85 -21.06 -24.79
C CYS A 71 -2.53 -19.73 -24.50
N PHE A 72 -3.86 -19.75 -24.40
CA PHE A 72 -4.72 -18.57 -24.30
C PHE A 72 -5.48 -18.51 -22.97
N THR A 73 -5.91 -17.30 -22.59
CA THR A 73 -6.77 -17.05 -21.43
C THR A 73 -8.06 -17.84 -21.47
N ARG A 74 -8.55 -18.19 -20.28
CA ARG A 74 -9.80 -18.90 -20.09
C ARG A 74 -10.91 -18.06 -19.42
N ASN A 75 -10.67 -16.75 -19.23
CA ASN A 75 -11.39 -15.72 -19.99
C ASN A 75 -12.82 -16.03 -20.49
N ALA A 76 -13.89 -15.88 -19.69
CA ALA A 76 -15.24 -15.69 -20.22
C ALA A 76 -15.36 -14.44 -21.11
N PHE A 77 -14.67 -13.35 -20.76
CA PHE A 77 -14.59 -12.10 -21.52
C PHE A 77 -13.36 -12.04 -22.44
N LYS A 78 -13.08 -13.09 -23.23
CA LYS A 78 -11.92 -13.10 -24.15
C LYS A 78 -11.88 -11.83 -25.01
N ALA A 79 -10.73 -11.19 -25.05
CA ALA A 79 -10.48 -10.05 -25.92
C ALA A 79 -10.52 -10.45 -27.41
N ALA A 80 -10.89 -9.51 -28.29
CA ALA A 80 -10.91 -9.71 -29.74
C ALA A 80 -9.61 -10.34 -30.32
N PRO A 81 -8.38 -9.88 -29.97
CA PRO A 81 -7.14 -10.49 -30.49
C PRO A 81 -6.95 -11.97 -30.13
N VAL A 82 -7.46 -12.42 -28.97
CA VAL A 82 -7.38 -13.82 -28.55
C VAL A 82 -8.23 -14.68 -29.48
N VAL A 83 -9.47 -14.26 -29.74
CA VAL A 83 -10.41 -14.98 -30.62
C VAL A 83 -9.91 -15.02 -32.06
N VAL A 84 -9.33 -13.93 -32.57
CA VAL A 84 -8.71 -13.90 -33.91
C VAL A 84 -7.52 -14.86 -33.99
N SER A 85 -6.65 -14.89 -32.98
CA SER A 85 -5.50 -15.80 -32.96
C SER A 85 -5.88 -17.27 -32.79
N GLU A 86 -6.95 -17.58 -32.03
CA GLU A 86 -7.53 -18.92 -31.98
C GLU A 86 -8.07 -19.36 -33.36
N GLN A 87 -8.73 -18.46 -34.09
CA GLN A 87 -9.23 -18.74 -35.44
C GLN A 87 -8.09 -18.96 -36.45
N VAL A 88 -7.07 -18.07 -36.48
CA VAL A 88 -5.92 -18.19 -37.40
C VAL A 88 -5.15 -19.50 -37.18
N LEU A 89 -4.96 -19.94 -35.94
CA LEU A 89 -4.30 -21.24 -35.66
C LEU A 89 -5.15 -22.44 -36.06
N ALA A 90 -6.47 -22.37 -35.94
CA ALA A 90 -7.38 -23.42 -36.36
C ALA A 90 -7.43 -23.56 -37.89
N GLU A 91 -7.53 -22.44 -38.62
CA GLU A 91 -7.60 -22.40 -40.08
C GLU A 91 -6.30 -22.88 -40.75
N ASN A 92 -5.14 -22.61 -40.14
CA ASN A 92 -3.82 -22.98 -40.67
C ASN A 92 -3.21 -24.25 -40.03
N VAL A 93 -4.00 -25.02 -39.27
CA VAL A 93 -3.58 -26.30 -38.65
C VAL A 93 -2.29 -26.16 -37.80
N GLY A 94 -2.25 -25.14 -36.94
CA GLY A 94 -1.09 -24.87 -36.07
C GLY A 94 0.13 -24.35 -36.84
N ARG A 95 -0.07 -23.52 -37.86
CA ARG A 95 1.01 -22.80 -38.57
C ARG A 95 0.70 -21.30 -38.63
N ALA A 96 1.73 -20.48 -38.49
CA ALA A 96 1.66 -19.02 -38.59
C ALA A 96 3.06 -18.46 -38.86
N ARG A 97 3.15 -17.31 -39.53
CA ARG A 97 4.42 -16.70 -39.96
C ARG A 97 4.66 -15.30 -39.44
N ALA A 98 3.70 -14.67 -38.77
CA ALA A 98 3.91 -13.40 -38.11
C ALA A 98 3.20 -13.29 -36.75
N ILE A 99 3.68 -12.36 -35.92
CA ILE A 99 3.02 -11.89 -34.71
C ILE A 99 2.98 -10.36 -34.75
N VAL A 100 1.82 -9.78 -34.48
CA VAL A 100 1.66 -8.34 -34.22
C VAL A 100 1.09 -8.12 -32.81
N VAL A 101 1.71 -7.23 -32.04
CA VAL A 101 1.28 -6.90 -30.67
C VAL A 101 1.06 -5.41 -30.52
N ASN A 102 0.11 -5.01 -29.67
CA ASN A 102 0.01 -3.62 -29.21
C ASN A 102 -0.10 -3.53 -27.68
N SER A 103 0.41 -2.43 -27.11
CA SER A 103 0.33 -2.14 -25.67
C SER A 103 -0.26 -0.76 -25.37
N GLY A 104 -0.93 -0.63 -24.21
CA GLY A 104 -1.68 0.54 -23.79
C GLY A 104 -3.20 0.45 -24.01
N CYS A 105 -3.67 -0.47 -24.85
CA CYS A 105 -5.09 -0.77 -25.06
C CYS A 105 -5.27 -2.28 -25.25
N ALA A 106 -6.18 -2.89 -24.49
CA ALA A 106 -6.40 -4.34 -24.47
C ALA A 106 -7.30 -4.85 -25.62
N ASN A 107 -7.99 -3.98 -26.34
CA ASN A 107 -8.99 -4.35 -27.34
C ASN A 107 -9.98 -5.43 -26.83
N ALA A 108 -10.48 -5.22 -25.62
CA ALA A 108 -11.37 -6.12 -24.90
C ALA A 108 -12.65 -5.40 -24.51
N VAL A 109 -13.79 -6.09 -24.61
CA VAL A 109 -15.15 -5.52 -24.44
C VAL A 109 -15.41 -4.35 -25.43
N THR A 110 -14.82 -4.44 -26.62
CA THR A 110 -14.85 -3.46 -27.72
C THR A 110 -15.85 -3.82 -28.84
N GLY A 111 -16.62 -4.91 -28.65
CA GLY A 111 -17.67 -5.34 -29.58
C GLY A 111 -17.19 -5.65 -30.99
N LYS A 112 -18.04 -5.39 -31.99
CA LYS A 112 -17.76 -5.66 -33.41
C LYS A 112 -16.53 -4.87 -33.91
N GLN A 113 -16.37 -3.60 -33.50
CA GLN A 113 -15.24 -2.77 -33.91
C GLN A 113 -13.91 -3.39 -33.48
N GLY A 114 -13.81 -3.92 -32.25
CA GLY A 114 -12.59 -4.55 -31.78
C GLY A 114 -12.17 -5.79 -32.57
N MET A 115 -13.14 -6.56 -33.04
CA MET A 115 -12.91 -7.70 -33.94
C MET A 115 -12.39 -7.23 -35.31
N GLU A 116 -12.99 -6.18 -35.87
CA GLU A 116 -12.57 -5.59 -37.14
C GLU A 116 -11.18 -4.94 -37.05
N ASP A 117 -10.86 -4.26 -35.94
CA ASP A 117 -9.54 -3.69 -35.66
C ASP A 117 -8.45 -4.79 -35.58
N ALA A 118 -8.75 -5.91 -34.92
CA ALA A 118 -7.83 -7.05 -34.78
C ALA A 118 -7.55 -7.71 -36.16
N TRP A 119 -8.59 -7.97 -36.96
CA TRP A 119 -8.42 -8.48 -38.33
C TRP A 119 -7.70 -7.49 -39.25
N ALA A 120 -7.87 -6.18 -39.06
CA ALA A 120 -7.11 -5.18 -39.80
C ALA A 120 -5.61 -5.23 -39.47
N MET A 121 -5.24 -5.41 -38.19
CA MET A 121 -3.84 -5.59 -37.77
C MET A 121 -3.22 -6.85 -38.37
N VAL A 122 -3.95 -7.98 -38.38
CA VAL A 122 -3.53 -9.23 -39.04
C VAL A 122 -3.27 -8.99 -40.53
N LYS A 123 -4.26 -8.47 -41.27
CA LYS A 123 -4.20 -8.25 -42.72
C LYS A 123 -3.09 -7.29 -43.16
N GLU A 124 -2.81 -6.24 -42.39
CA GLU A 124 -1.73 -5.29 -42.69
C GLU A 124 -0.34 -5.86 -42.35
N THR A 125 -0.25 -6.83 -41.43
CA THR A 125 1.01 -7.52 -41.09
C THR A 125 1.30 -8.66 -42.07
N ASP A 126 0.29 -9.41 -42.52
CA ASP A 126 0.42 -10.38 -43.62
C ASP A 126 0.92 -9.73 -44.92
N ALA A 127 0.70 -8.42 -45.07
CA ALA A 127 1.18 -7.60 -46.19
C ALA A 127 2.68 -7.25 -46.13
N LEU A 128 3.37 -7.60 -45.02
CA LEU A 128 4.82 -7.54 -44.84
C LEU A 128 5.53 -8.88 -45.13
N LEU A 129 4.79 -9.98 -45.31
CA LEU A 129 5.35 -11.30 -45.64
C LEU A 129 5.64 -11.42 -47.15
N ASP A 130 6.73 -12.08 -47.51
CA ASP A 130 7.13 -12.26 -48.92
C ASP A 130 6.10 -13.12 -49.68
N GLN A 131 5.52 -12.55 -50.74
CA GLN A 131 4.38 -13.16 -51.45
C GLN A 131 4.74 -14.53 -52.06
N ASP A 132 5.95 -14.65 -52.61
CA ASP A 132 6.49 -15.87 -53.23
C ASP A 132 6.68 -17.04 -52.24
N SER A 133 6.59 -16.76 -50.93
CA SER A 133 6.77 -17.73 -49.84
C SER A 133 5.46 -18.15 -49.17
N ARG A 134 4.31 -17.67 -49.64
CA ARG A 134 3.01 -18.10 -49.11
C ARG A 134 2.67 -19.51 -49.57
N SER A 135 2.11 -20.30 -48.65
CA SER A 135 1.36 -21.50 -49.03
C SER A 135 0.23 -21.14 -50.00
N SER A 136 -0.07 -22.01 -50.96
CA SER A 136 -1.18 -21.82 -51.93
C SER A 136 -2.57 -21.91 -51.30
N SER A 137 -2.67 -22.17 -49.99
CA SER A 137 -3.86 -22.02 -49.15
C SER A 137 -4.04 -20.56 -48.73
N ALA A 138 -5.10 -19.89 -49.23
CA ALA A 138 -5.32 -18.45 -49.10
C ALA A 138 -5.82 -17.96 -47.71
N GLY A 139 -5.16 -18.38 -46.63
CA GLY A 139 -5.42 -17.96 -45.25
C GLY A 139 -4.66 -16.70 -44.82
N HIS A 140 -4.96 -16.23 -43.61
CA HIS A 140 -4.17 -15.23 -42.89
C HIS A 140 -3.04 -15.93 -42.10
N GLU A 141 -1.83 -15.37 -42.03
CA GLU A 141 -0.66 -16.01 -41.40
C GLU A 141 -0.15 -15.27 -40.14
N THR A 142 -0.80 -14.18 -39.73
CA THR A 142 -0.44 -13.36 -38.57
C THR A 142 -1.28 -13.68 -37.33
N LEU A 143 -0.63 -13.89 -36.19
CA LEU A 143 -1.25 -13.92 -34.86
C LEU A 143 -1.23 -12.52 -34.23
N VAL A 144 -2.26 -12.16 -33.45
CA VAL A 144 -2.46 -10.80 -32.91
C VAL A 144 -2.64 -10.81 -31.39
N MET A 145 -1.98 -9.88 -30.71
CA MET A 145 -2.06 -9.69 -29.25
C MET A 145 -2.28 -8.22 -28.89
N SER A 146 -3.01 -7.96 -27.80
CA SER A 146 -3.24 -6.61 -27.26
C SER A 146 -3.20 -6.62 -25.74
N THR A 147 -2.76 -5.53 -25.10
CA THR A 147 -2.77 -5.39 -23.63
C THR A 147 -2.86 -3.91 -23.19
N GLY A 148 -3.52 -3.64 -22.07
CA GLY A 148 -3.71 -2.28 -21.53
C GLY A 148 -5.15 -2.05 -21.06
N VAL A 149 -5.73 -0.88 -21.39
CA VAL A 149 -7.08 -0.50 -20.94
C VAL A 149 -8.17 -1.34 -21.63
N ILE A 150 -9.14 -1.81 -20.84
CA ILE A 150 -10.34 -2.55 -21.27
C ILE A 150 -11.48 -1.56 -21.59
N GLY A 151 -12.36 -1.87 -22.55
CA GLY A 151 -13.52 -1.03 -22.90
C GLY A 151 -13.17 0.21 -23.74
N GLN A 152 -11.97 0.24 -24.35
CA GLN A 152 -11.52 1.31 -25.24
C GLN A 152 -11.15 0.72 -26.60
N ASN A 153 -11.67 1.32 -27.69
CA ASN A 153 -11.31 0.92 -29.06
C ASN A 153 -9.86 1.28 -29.40
N LEU A 154 -9.26 0.59 -30.38
CA LEU A 154 -7.90 0.88 -30.80
C LEU A 154 -7.84 2.18 -31.63
N PRO A 155 -6.73 2.94 -31.57
CA PRO A 155 -6.45 4.02 -32.54
C PRO A 155 -5.98 3.41 -33.87
N ILE A 156 -6.78 2.52 -34.44
CA ILE A 156 -6.40 1.54 -35.46
C ILE A 156 -5.71 2.17 -36.69
N SER A 157 -6.19 3.32 -37.16
CA SER A 157 -5.59 4.05 -38.28
C SER A 157 -4.11 4.39 -38.07
N LYS A 158 -3.69 4.67 -36.83
CA LYS A 158 -2.27 4.90 -36.49
C LYS A 158 -1.47 3.59 -36.48
N ILE A 159 -2.05 2.53 -35.91
CA ILE A 159 -1.42 1.20 -35.81
C ILE A 159 -1.12 0.65 -37.21
N LEU A 160 -2.11 0.67 -38.11
CA LEU A 160 -1.93 0.24 -39.50
C LEU A 160 -0.90 1.10 -40.24
N THR A 161 -0.85 2.41 -39.98
CA THR A 161 0.17 3.31 -40.56
C THR A 161 1.58 2.98 -40.04
N ALA A 162 1.72 2.63 -38.77
CA ALA A 162 2.99 2.16 -38.21
C ALA A 162 3.43 0.83 -38.85
N ILE A 163 2.52 -0.15 -39.01
CA ILE A 163 2.81 -1.42 -39.68
C ILE A 163 3.28 -1.18 -41.12
N ARG A 164 2.55 -0.37 -41.91
CA ARG A 164 2.94 -0.02 -43.30
C ARG A 164 4.32 0.62 -43.41
N SER A 165 4.74 1.41 -42.41
CA SER A 165 6.04 2.10 -42.43
C SER A 165 7.26 1.17 -42.51
N GLN A 166 7.07 -0.13 -42.29
CA GLN A 166 8.12 -1.15 -42.38
C GLN A 166 8.20 -1.84 -43.75
N ARG A 167 7.24 -1.59 -44.65
CA ARG A 167 7.09 -2.34 -45.90
C ARG A 167 8.17 -2.03 -46.93
N THR A 168 8.53 -0.76 -47.08
CA THR A 168 9.50 -0.26 -48.07
C THR A 168 10.93 -0.23 -47.52
N SER A 169 11.90 -0.60 -48.35
CA SER A 169 13.34 -0.54 -48.05
C SER A 169 13.93 0.87 -48.11
N GLU A 170 13.28 1.79 -48.83
CA GLU A 170 13.74 3.16 -49.08
C GLU A 170 13.45 4.13 -47.91
N THR A 171 12.59 3.74 -46.96
CA THR A 171 12.17 4.64 -45.88
C THR A 171 13.11 4.53 -44.69
N SER A 172 13.67 5.67 -44.25
CA SER A 172 14.53 5.80 -43.06
C SER A 172 13.85 5.47 -41.71
N THR A 173 12.60 4.98 -41.75
CA THR A 173 11.82 4.47 -40.60
C THR A 173 11.76 2.95 -40.51
N ARG A 174 12.28 2.19 -41.49
CA ARG A 174 12.32 0.72 -41.41
C ARG A 174 13.33 0.30 -40.33
N THR A 175 12.87 -0.49 -39.38
CA THR A 175 13.63 -0.94 -38.20
C THR A 175 13.50 -2.45 -37.94
N LEU A 176 12.85 -3.20 -38.85
CA LEU A 176 12.89 -4.66 -38.86
C LEU A 176 14.33 -5.16 -39.01
N GLY A 177 14.82 -5.86 -37.99
CA GLY A 177 16.16 -6.47 -37.94
C GLY A 177 16.15 -7.80 -37.20
N ASN A 178 17.33 -8.39 -36.97
CA ASN A 178 17.52 -9.66 -36.26
C ASN A 178 18.58 -9.59 -35.14
N ASP A 179 19.10 -8.40 -34.86
CA ASP A 179 20.12 -8.13 -33.85
C ASP A 179 19.53 -7.80 -32.47
N PHE A 180 20.36 -7.69 -31.44
CA PHE A 180 19.89 -7.32 -30.10
C PHE A 180 19.00 -6.05 -30.10
N ALA A 181 19.30 -5.03 -30.91
CA ALA A 181 18.47 -3.82 -30.95
C ALA A 181 17.06 -4.10 -31.47
N ALA A 182 16.90 -4.93 -32.52
CA ALA A 182 15.61 -5.35 -33.02
C ALA A 182 14.78 -6.14 -31.97
N TRP A 183 15.41 -7.10 -31.29
CA TRP A 183 14.79 -7.90 -30.22
C TRP A 183 14.42 -7.06 -29.00
N GLU A 184 15.29 -6.14 -28.57
CA GLU A 184 15.08 -5.25 -27.44
C GLU A 184 13.95 -4.22 -27.73
N ARG A 185 13.87 -3.70 -28.96
CA ARG A 185 12.75 -2.85 -29.41
C ARG A 185 11.42 -3.60 -29.37
N ALA A 186 11.39 -4.84 -29.85
CA ALA A 186 10.19 -5.67 -29.81
C ALA A 186 9.73 -5.90 -28.36
N ALA A 187 10.63 -6.33 -27.45
CA ALA A 187 10.31 -6.52 -26.04
C ALA A 187 9.80 -5.23 -25.35
N LYS A 188 10.40 -4.07 -25.66
CA LYS A 188 9.94 -2.76 -25.18
C LYS A 188 8.53 -2.38 -25.68
N ALA A 189 8.07 -2.92 -26.80
CA ALA A 189 6.73 -2.68 -27.32
C ALA A 189 5.63 -3.48 -26.60
N PHE A 190 5.95 -4.60 -25.94
CA PHE A 190 5.01 -5.35 -25.10
C PHE A 190 4.66 -4.61 -23.79
N MET A 191 5.63 -3.90 -23.20
CA MET A 191 5.55 -3.35 -21.83
C MET A 191 4.34 -2.41 -21.57
N THR A 192 3.73 -2.51 -20.39
CA THR A 192 2.71 -1.57 -19.88
C THR A 192 3.08 -0.90 -18.56
N THR A 193 3.12 -1.67 -17.47
CA THR A 193 3.53 -1.22 -16.11
C THR A 193 4.87 -1.80 -15.69
N ASP A 194 5.41 -2.70 -16.51
CA ASP A 194 6.73 -3.32 -16.43
C ASP A 194 7.85 -2.29 -16.21
N THR A 195 8.80 -2.58 -15.33
CA THR A 195 9.93 -1.69 -15.05
C THR A 195 11.15 -1.97 -15.94
N PHE A 196 11.23 -3.15 -16.55
CA PHE A 196 12.25 -3.54 -17.54
C PHE A 196 11.67 -4.44 -18.64
N PRO A 197 12.18 -4.38 -19.88
CA PRO A 197 11.78 -5.31 -20.93
C PRO A 197 12.34 -6.69 -20.63
N LYS A 198 11.46 -7.69 -20.61
CA LYS A 198 11.81 -9.07 -20.31
C LYS A 198 12.14 -9.75 -21.63
N LEU A 199 13.41 -10.13 -21.79
CA LEU A 199 13.95 -10.74 -23.00
C LEU A 199 15.00 -11.77 -22.59
N ARG A 200 14.92 -12.99 -23.12
CA ARG A 200 15.89 -14.06 -22.92
C ARG A 200 16.21 -14.78 -24.23
N SER A 201 17.38 -15.39 -24.27
CA SER A 201 17.79 -16.34 -25.30
C SER A 201 18.50 -17.53 -24.64
N ARG A 202 18.41 -18.70 -25.27
CA ARG A 202 19.05 -19.95 -24.85
C ARG A 202 19.52 -20.70 -26.10
N ILE A 203 20.73 -21.24 -26.04
CA ILE A 203 21.27 -22.18 -27.03
C ILE A 203 21.23 -23.57 -26.38
N PHE A 204 20.72 -24.55 -27.09
CA PHE A 204 20.58 -25.95 -26.65
C PHE A 204 20.94 -26.89 -27.80
N SER A 205 21.07 -28.19 -27.53
CA SER A 205 21.45 -29.17 -28.57
C SER A 205 20.64 -30.46 -28.46
N ILE A 206 20.21 -30.98 -29.61
CA ILE A 206 19.54 -32.28 -29.72
C ILE A 206 20.27 -33.09 -30.78
N ASN A 207 20.67 -34.32 -30.45
CA ASN A 207 21.38 -35.24 -31.36
C ASN A 207 22.63 -34.62 -32.05
N GLY A 208 23.32 -33.71 -31.36
CA GLY A 208 24.50 -32.99 -31.89
C GLY A 208 24.20 -31.76 -32.74
N VAL A 209 22.93 -31.45 -33.01
CA VAL A 209 22.49 -30.25 -33.74
C VAL A 209 22.23 -29.11 -32.75
N GLU A 210 22.90 -27.97 -32.95
CA GLU A 210 22.67 -26.74 -32.17
C GLU A 210 21.35 -26.08 -32.60
N TYR A 211 20.46 -25.84 -31.65
CA TYR A 211 19.21 -25.10 -31.77
C TYR A 211 19.19 -23.89 -30.85
N ARG A 212 18.40 -22.89 -31.21
CA ARG A 212 18.30 -21.63 -30.48
C ARG A 212 16.85 -21.31 -30.16
N MET A 213 16.63 -20.74 -28.99
CA MET A 213 15.33 -20.28 -28.53
C MET A 213 15.50 -18.87 -27.96
N ALA A 214 14.54 -17.99 -28.23
CA ALA A 214 14.48 -16.68 -27.59
C ALA A 214 13.03 -16.27 -27.39
N GLY A 215 12.77 -15.46 -26.37
CA GLY A 215 11.42 -15.09 -26.01
C GLY A 215 11.37 -13.82 -25.18
N MET A 216 10.21 -13.18 -25.24
CA MET A 216 9.91 -11.92 -24.55
C MET A 216 8.49 -11.97 -24.00
N ASP A 217 8.28 -11.38 -22.84
CA ASP A 217 6.99 -11.33 -22.18
C ASP A 217 6.77 -9.99 -21.44
N LYS A 218 5.54 -9.80 -20.95
CA LYS A 218 5.16 -8.66 -20.11
C LYS A 218 4.14 -9.07 -19.07
N GLY A 219 4.22 -8.41 -17.92
CA GLY A 219 3.40 -8.67 -16.74
C GLY A 219 4.08 -8.08 -15.51
N ALA A 220 3.26 -7.43 -14.67
CA ALA A 220 3.69 -6.86 -13.39
C ALA A 220 2.48 -6.76 -12.43
N GLY A 221 1.29 -6.45 -12.93
CA GLY A 221 0.02 -6.54 -12.19
C GLY A 221 -1.04 -7.36 -12.94
N MET A 222 -2.06 -7.81 -12.20
CA MET A 222 -3.13 -8.72 -12.59
C MET A 222 -2.61 -10.11 -13.02
N ILE A 223 -1.69 -10.70 -12.24
CA ILE A 223 -0.95 -11.93 -12.57
C ILE A 223 -1.38 -13.12 -11.71
N HIS A 224 -2.03 -14.08 -12.37
CA HIS A 224 -2.33 -15.44 -11.92
C HIS A 224 -2.73 -16.29 -13.15
N PRO A 225 -1.82 -16.58 -14.11
CA PRO A 225 -2.19 -17.23 -15.38
C PRO A 225 -2.76 -18.64 -15.21
N ASP A 226 -3.77 -18.96 -16.01
CA ASP A 226 -4.43 -20.26 -16.03
C ASP A 226 -4.85 -20.58 -17.48
N MET A 227 -3.86 -20.48 -18.37
CA MET A 227 -4.03 -20.59 -19.82
C MET A 227 -4.18 -22.06 -20.26
N GLY A 228 -4.85 -22.28 -21.39
CA GLY A 228 -4.97 -23.60 -22.02
C GLY A 228 -4.70 -23.56 -23.51
N PRO A 229 -4.56 -24.72 -24.19
CA PRO A 229 -4.61 -24.78 -25.65
C PRO A 229 -5.95 -24.25 -26.18
N PRO A 230 -6.11 -24.04 -27.50
CA PRO A 230 -7.39 -23.63 -28.07
C PRO A 230 -8.54 -24.56 -27.64
N THR A 231 -9.55 -23.97 -26.99
CA THR A 231 -10.79 -24.57 -26.43
C THR A 231 -10.73 -25.31 -25.07
N ILE A 232 -11.81 -25.10 -24.30
CA ILE A 232 -12.26 -25.71 -23.03
C ILE A 232 -11.30 -25.70 -21.82
N GLY A 233 -11.56 -24.74 -20.92
CA GLY A 233 -11.18 -24.72 -19.50
C GLY A 233 -11.64 -23.39 -18.88
N PRO A 234 -11.58 -23.21 -17.54
CA PRO A 234 -12.00 -21.95 -16.89
C PRO A 234 -10.84 -21.11 -16.32
N LEU A 235 -10.81 -19.81 -16.61
CA LEU A 235 -10.34 -18.75 -15.71
C LEU A 235 -8.94 -18.07 -16.07
N HIS A 236 -8.61 -16.92 -15.44
CA HIS A 236 -7.28 -16.32 -15.06
C HIS A 236 -6.13 -16.04 -16.12
N ALA A 237 -5.58 -14.80 -16.29
CA ALA A 237 -4.33 -14.27 -15.65
C ALA A 237 -3.27 -13.47 -16.52
N THR A 238 -3.13 -12.13 -16.36
CA THR A 238 -2.69 -11.05 -17.32
C THR A 238 -1.28 -11.11 -17.89
N LEU A 239 -1.05 -12.04 -18.79
CA LEU A 239 0.26 -12.29 -19.35
C LEU A 239 0.24 -12.31 -20.89
N LEU A 240 1.13 -11.54 -21.51
CA LEU A 240 1.46 -11.71 -22.93
C LEU A 240 2.92 -12.13 -23.03
N GLY A 241 3.20 -13.11 -23.87
CA GLY A 241 4.57 -13.45 -24.24
C GLY A 241 4.63 -14.21 -25.56
N CYS A 242 5.80 -14.20 -26.17
CA CYS A 242 6.10 -15.03 -27.33
C CYS A 242 7.49 -15.65 -27.20
N ILE A 243 7.60 -16.88 -27.69
CA ILE A 243 8.82 -17.67 -27.79
C ILE A 243 9.01 -18.03 -29.27
N MET A 244 10.24 -17.91 -29.76
CA MET A 244 10.64 -18.23 -31.12
C MET A 244 11.82 -19.19 -31.07
N THR A 245 11.84 -20.19 -31.94
CA THR A 245 12.96 -21.13 -32.07
C THR A 245 13.26 -21.45 -33.54
N ASP A 246 14.54 -21.69 -33.84
CA ASP A 246 14.97 -22.15 -35.16
C ASP A 246 14.96 -23.68 -35.31
N ALA A 247 14.50 -24.41 -34.28
CA ALA A 247 14.15 -25.81 -34.40
C ALA A 247 12.99 -26.06 -35.38
N ALA A 248 13.00 -27.24 -36.01
CA ALA A 248 11.88 -27.77 -36.77
C ALA A 248 11.10 -28.71 -35.85
N VAL A 249 9.81 -28.48 -35.66
CA VAL A 249 8.96 -29.23 -34.72
C VAL A 249 7.58 -29.37 -35.34
N SER A 250 6.94 -30.54 -35.25
CA SER A 250 5.60 -30.73 -35.81
C SER A 250 4.58 -29.85 -35.07
N PRO A 251 3.54 -29.29 -35.73
CA PRO A 251 2.56 -28.42 -35.06
C PRO A 251 1.90 -29.05 -33.82
N ARG A 252 1.59 -30.35 -33.91
CA ARG A 252 1.03 -31.15 -32.81
C ARG A 252 2.01 -31.23 -31.63
N SER A 253 3.26 -31.59 -31.91
CA SER A 253 4.31 -31.70 -30.89
C SER A 253 4.63 -30.35 -30.26
N LEU A 254 4.70 -29.28 -31.06
CA LEU A 254 4.91 -27.92 -30.59
C LEU A 254 3.81 -27.49 -29.60
N GLN A 255 2.54 -27.81 -29.89
CA GLN A 255 1.42 -27.51 -28.99
C GLN A 255 1.43 -28.37 -27.72
N ARG A 256 1.79 -29.66 -27.80
CA ARG A 256 1.96 -30.53 -26.62
C ARG A 256 3.08 -30.05 -25.71
N ALA A 257 4.24 -29.72 -26.28
CA ALA A 257 5.39 -29.18 -25.56
C ALA A 257 5.05 -27.84 -24.89
N LEU A 258 4.40 -26.92 -25.62
CA LEU A 258 3.99 -25.63 -25.07
C LEU A 258 3.01 -25.78 -23.90
N THR A 259 1.99 -26.63 -24.05
CA THR A 259 0.96 -26.82 -23.00
C THR A 259 1.59 -27.38 -21.71
N TYR A 260 2.51 -28.34 -21.83
CA TYR A 260 3.25 -28.90 -20.69
C TYR A 260 4.17 -27.87 -20.03
N ALA A 261 4.87 -27.06 -20.84
CA ALA A 261 5.76 -26.00 -20.38
C ALA A 261 4.98 -24.89 -19.65
N VAL A 262 3.88 -24.41 -20.23
CA VAL A 262 3.01 -23.35 -19.68
C VAL A 262 2.41 -23.78 -18.33
N GLU A 263 1.96 -25.03 -18.20
CA GLU A 263 1.46 -25.58 -16.92
C GLU A 263 2.49 -25.44 -15.78
N ARG A 264 3.78 -25.66 -16.07
CA ARG A 264 4.90 -25.65 -15.11
C ARG A 264 5.64 -24.31 -14.98
N SER A 265 5.24 -23.31 -15.77
CA SER A 265 5.88 -21.98 -15.80
C SER A 265 4.86 -20.87 -15.58
N PHE A 266 4.20 -20.40 -16.64
CA PHE A 266 3.28 -19.26 -16.60
C PHE A 266 2.01 -19.56 -15.80
N ASN A 267 1.47 -20.78 -15.84
CA ASN A 267 0.37 -21.17 -14.95
C ASN A 267 0.85 -21.56 -13.54
N SER A 268 2.13 -21.34 -13.25
CA SER A 268 2.79 -21.58 -11.97
C SER A 268 3.40 -20.28 -11.41
N ILE A 269 2.81 -19.12 -11.73
CA ILE A 269 3.18 -17.81 -11.15
C ILE A 269 1.99 -16.98 -10.68
N SER A 270 2.18 -16.16 -9.65
CA SER A 270 1.18 -15.15 -9.27
C SER A 270 1.76 -13.95 -8.51
N VAL A 271 1.30 -12.74 -8.86
CA VAL A 271 1.64 -11.49 -8.14
C VAL A 271 0.53 -11.11 -7.17
N ASP A 272 -0.73 -11.10 -7.60
CA ASP A 272 -1.89 -10.58 -6.85
C ASP A 272 -3.04 -11.60 -6.74
N GLY A 273 -3.34 -12.33 -7.82
CA GLY A 273 -4.41 -13.35 -7.89
C GLY A 273 -5.52 -13.04 -8.90
N ASP A 274 -5.49 -11.89 -9.58
CA ASP A 274 -6.61 -11.39 -10.39
C ASP A 274 -6.51 -11.72 -11.89
N MET A 275 -7.65 -12.04 -12.51
CA MET A 275 -7.84 -12.52 -13.90
C MET A 275 -7.75 -11.46 -15.02
N SER A 276 -7.21 -11.83 -16.20
CA SER A 276 -7.17 -10.98 -17.40
C SER A 276 -8.30 -11.11 -18.40
N THR A 277 -8.43 -10.04 -19.18
CA THR A 277 -8.78 -9.98 -20.60
C THR A 277 -8.26 -11.04 -21.61
N ASN A 278 -6.94 -11.27 -21.57
CA ASN A 278 -6.14 -11.16 -22.81
C ASN A 278 -5.02 -12.20 -22.98
N ASP A 279 -4.88 -13.14 -22.05
CA ASP A 279 -3.66 -13.93 -21.88
C ASP A 279 -3.30 -14.75 -23.10
N THR A 280 -2.02 -14.69 -23.44
CA THR A 280 -1.48 -15.34 -24.62
C THR A 280 0.00 -15.61 -24.42
N ILE A 281 0.39 -16.89 -24.42
CA ILE A 281 1.75 -17.31 -24.78
C ILE A 281 1.68 -17.87 -26.21
N LEU A 282 2.48 -17.30 -27.10
CA LEU A 282 2.72 -17.85 -28.45
C LEU A 282 4.07 -18.56 -28.50
N LEU A 283 4.16 -19.64 -29.29
CA LEU A 283 5.42 -20.29 -29.65
C LEU A 283 5.48 -20.51 -31.15
N MET A 284 6.55 -20.05 -31.80
CA MET A 284 6.83 -20.28 -33.22
C MET A 284 8.11 -21.13 -33.38
N ALA A 285 8.08 -22.10 -34.27
CA ALA A 285 9.23 -22.92 -34.65
C ALA A 285 9.37 -22.93 -36.18
N ASN A 286 10.44 -22.33 -36.71
CA ASN A 286 10.57 -22.06 -38.15
C ASN A 286 11.52 -22.99 -38.92
N GLY A 287 12.21 -23.91 -38.24
CA GLY A 287 13.13 -24.88 -38.85
C GLY A 287 14.43 -24.32 -39.44
N ALA A 288 14.74 -23.03 -39.28
CA ALA A 288 15.89 -22.38 -39.92
C ALA A 288 17.27 -22.88 -39.42
N ALA A 289 17.34 -23.66 -38.34
CA ALA A 289 18.56 -24.34 -37.90
C ALA A 289 19.01 -25.43 -38.88
N ILE A 290 18.08 -26.06 -39.60
CA ILE A 290 18.41 -27.08 -40.61
C ILE A 290 19.25 -26.45 -41.73
N ASP A 291 18.81 -25.30 -42.23
CA ASP A 291 19.48 -24.56 -43.30
C ASP A 291 20.87 -24.04 -42.87
N ARG A 292 21.12 -23.86 -41.56
CA ARG A 292 22.43 -23.55 -40.97
C ARG A 292 23.39 -24.75 -40.93
N VAL A 293 22.86 -25.98 -40.77
CA VAL A 293 23.65 -27.18 -40.49
C VAL A 293 23.84 -28.07 -41.73
N GLY A 294 22.98 -27.93 -42.76
CA GLY A 294 23.16 -28.60 -44.05
C GLY A 294 22.88 -30.11 -44.05
N ILE A 295 22.36 -30.64 -42.95
CA ILE A 295 21.88 -32.02 -42.80
C ILE A 295 20.35 -31.96 -42.84
N ASP A 296 19.68 -32.79 -43.63
CA ASP A 296 18.21 -32.82 -43.63
C ASP A 296 17.69 -33.57 -42.39
N VAL A 297 17.30 -32.80 -41.37
CA VAL A 297 16.76 -33.31 -40.11
C VAL A 297 15.23 -33.29 -40.18
N GLN A 298 14.58 -34.39 -39.78
CA GLN A 298 13.12 -34.44 -39.66
C GLN A 298 12.60 -33.43 -38.61
N GLU A 299 11.33 -33.00 -38.74
CA GLU A 299 10.66 -32.24 -37.68
C GLU A 299 10.70 -33.06 -36.36
N ILE A 300 11.05 -32.41 -35.25
CA ILE A 300 10.99 -33.00 -33.91
C ILE A 300 9.52 -33.28 -33.60
N ASP A 301 9.22 -34.54 -33.26
CA ASP A 301 7.86 -35.02 -33.12
C ASP A 301 7.75 -36.16 -32.10
N ASP A 302 6.64 -36.20 -31.36
CA ASP A 302 6.45 -37.03 -30.17
C ASP A 302 6.10 -38.50 -30.46
N GLU A 303 5.63 -38.81 -31.67
CA GLU A 303 5.37 -40.19 -32.10
C GLU A 303 6.54 -40.77 -32.89
N THR A 304 7.24 -39.96 -33.69
CA THR A 304 8.35 -40.42 -34.55
C THR A 304 9.74 -40.28 -33.94
N ASN A 305 9.96 -39.31 -33.03
CA ASN A 305 11.24 -39.11 -32.35
C ASN A 305 11.04 -38.66 -30.88
N PRO A 306 10.47 -39.52 -30.02
CA PRO A 306 10.11 -39.17 -28.65
C PRO A 306 11.30 -38.66 -27.83
N ALA A 307 12.50 -39.20 -28.01
CA ALA A 307 13.70 -38.74 -27.28
C ALA A 307 14.09 -37.29 -27.62
N ALA A 308 14.04 -36.90 -28.90
CA ALA A 308 14.25 -35.51 -29.30
C ALA A 308 13.13 -34.60 -28.78
N PHE A 309 11.89 -35.07 -28.82
CA PHE A 309 10.73 -34.35 -28.30
C PHE A 309 10.82 -34.10 -26.78
N GLU A 310 11.26 -35.08 -25.98
CA GLU A 310 11.42 -34.90 -24.54
C GLU A 310 12.50 -33.87 -24.20
N ILE A 311 13.64 -33.87 -24.90
CA ILE A 311 14.69 -32.86 -24.70
C ILE A 311 14.14 -31.47 -25.06
N PHE A 312 13.47 -31.33 -26.21
CA PHE A 312 12.85 -30.06 -26.62
C PHE A 312 11.79 -29.56 -25.63
N ARG A 313 10.91 -30.45 -25.14
CA ARG A 313 9.90 -30.15 -24.12
C ARG A 313 10.53 -29.67 -22.83
N ASN A 314 11.59 -30.32 -22.37
CA ASN A 314 12.26 -29.98 -21.12
C ASN A 314 12.97 -28.62 -21.22
N GLU A 315 13.73 -28.37 -22.29
CA GLU A 315 14.37 -27.07 -22.60
C GLU A 315 13.34 -25.93 -22.68
N LEU A 316 12.23 -26.15 -23.39
CA LEU A 316 11.11 -25.20 -23.47
C LEU A 316 10.48 -24.94 -22.09
N THR A 317 10.35 -25.97 -21.25
CA THR A 317 9.76 -25.86 -19.90
C THR A 317 10.64 -25.02 -18.99
N GLU A 318 11.96 -25.23 -19.01
CA GLU A 318 12.90 -24.39 -18.26
C GLU A 318 12.95 -22.96 -18.80
N PHE A 319 13.02 -22.79 -20.12
CA PHE A 319 13.08 -21.46 -20.74
C PHE A 319 11.82 -20.63 -20.46
N ALA A 320 10.64 -21.24 -20.56
CA ALA A 320 9.38 -20.62 -20.17
C ALA A 320 9.33 -20.32 -18.66
N THR A 321 9.91 -21.19 -17.83
CA THR A 321 10.05 -20.97 -16.37
C THR A 321 10.96 -19.77 -16.07
N ASP A 322 12.06 -19.60 -16.80
CA ASP A 322 12.97 -18.48 -16.63
C ASP A 322 12.34 -17.14 -17.04
N LEU A 323 11.49 -17.13 -18.07
CA LEU A 323 10.65 -15.97 -18.42
C LEU A 323 9.59 -15.69 -17.34
N ALA A 324 8.80 -16.69 -16.94
CA ALA A 324 7.75 -16.54 -15.93
C ALA A 324 8.27 -15.97 -14.59
N LYS A 325 9.49 -16.35 -14.17
CA LYS A 325 10.17 -15.76 -13.00
C LYS A 325 10.38 -14.25 -13.13
N LEU A 326 10.64 -13.72 -14.33
CA LEU A 326 10.82 -12.27 -14.55
C LEU A 326 9.52 -11.50 -14.37
N VAL A 327 8.37 -12.09 -14.70
CA VAL A 327 7.05 -11.48 -14.44
C VAL A 327 6.79 -11.34 -12.94
N VAL A 328 7.12 -12.37 -12.14
CA VAL A 328 7.01 -12.29 -10.67
C VAL A 328 7.98 -11.27 -10.09
N ARG A 329 9.25 -11.28 -10.53
CA ARG A 329 10.27 -10.32 -10.08
C ARG A 329 9.93 -8.89 -10.46
N ASP A 330 9.28 -8.66 -11.60
CA ASP A 330 8.81 -7.33 -11.99
C ASP A 330 7.49 -6.91 -11.33
N GLY A 331 6.87 -7.79 -10.52
CA GLY A 331 5.61 -7.58 -9.82
C GLY A 331 5.43 -6.19 -9.19
N GLU A 332 4.23 -5.63 -9.32
CA GLU A 332 3.91 -4.25 -8.94
C GLU A 332 4.09 -4.03 -7.43
N GLY A 333 5.19 -3.37 -7.08
CA GLY A 333 5.58 -3.12 -5.69
C GLY A 333 6.23 -4.30 -4.97
N ALA A 334 6.52 -5.42 -5.65
CA ALA A 334 7.24 -6.55 -5.07
C ALA A 334 8.60 -6.13 -4.49
N THR A 335 8.94 -6.67 -3.32
CA THR A 335 10.24 -6.53 -2.64
C THR A 335 10.91 -7.88 -2.36
N LYS A 336 10.20 -9.00 -2.58
CA LYS A 336 10.66 -10.39 -2.44
C LYS A 336 10.26 -11.21 -3.67
N PHE A 337 11.08 -12.21 -4.01
CA PHE A 337 10.72 -13.32 -4.88
C PHE A 337 10.75 -14.61 -4.06
N VAL A 338 9.66 -15.36 -4.06
CA VAL A 338 9.51 -16.55 -3.23
C VAL A 338 9.05 -17.73 -4.09
N THR A 339 9.81 -18.82 -4.05
CA THR A 339 9.41 -20.11 -4.60
C THR A 339 8.60 -20.86 -3.55
N VAL A 340 7.41 -21.34 -3.88
CA VAL A 340 6.64 -22.27 -3.07
C VAL A 340 6.74 -23.65 -3.72
N THR A 341 7.43 -24.58 -3.05
CA THR A 341 7.53 -25.97 -3.50
C THR A 341 6.65 -26.84 -2.62
N VAL A 342 5.81 -27.67 -3.23
CA VAL A 342 5.03 -28.70 -2.54
C VAL A 342 5.46 -30.06 -3.06
N LYS A 343 5.98 -30.91 -2.18
CA LYS A 343 6.40 -32.30 -2.47
C LYS A 343 5.61 -33.31 -1.64
N GLY A 344 5.66 -34.58 -2.03
CA GLY A 344 4.94 -35.64 -1.32
C GLY A 344 3.45 -35.78 -1.71
N ALA A 345 3.02 -35.18 -2.82
CA ALA A 345 1.61 -35.26 -3.24
C ALA A 345 1.31 -36.54 -4.04
N PRO A 346 0.11 -37.13 -3.92
CA PRO A 346 -0.28 -38.26 -4.79
C PRO A 346 -0.42 -37.92 -6.28
N LYS A 347 -0.52 -36.62 -6.63
CA LYS A 347 -0.67 -36.10 -8.00
C LYS A 347 -0.09 -34.70 -8.12
N TYR A 348 0.54 -34.38 -9.25
CA TYR A 348 1.02 -33.03 -9.58
C TYR A 348 -0.06 -31.95 -9.36
N GLN A 349 -1.29 -32.22 -9.79
CA GLN A 349 -2.42 -31.29 -9.65
C GLN A 349 -2.78 -30.94 -8.19
N ASP A 350 -2.52 -31.83 -7.23
CA ASP A 350 -2.82 -31.55 -5.82
C ASP A 350 -1.68 -30.74 -5.18
N ALA A 351 -0.41 -31.04 -5.51
CA ALA A 351 0.73 -30.18 -5.15
C ALA A 351 0.57 -28.75 -5.73
N HIS A 352 0.18 -28.65 -7.01
CA HIS A 352 0.03 -27.38 -7.72
C HIS A 352 -1.07 -26.49 -7.11
N LYS A 353 -2.24 -27.06 -6.77
CA LYS A 353 -3.30 -26.33 -6.04
C LYS A 353 -2.81 -25.80 -4.69
N ILE A 354 -2.04 -26.59 -3.92
CA ILE A 354 -1.51 -26.15 -2.62
C ILE A 354 -0.52 -25.00 -2.81
N ALA A 355 0.44 -25.16 -3.73
CA ALA A 355 1.45 -24.14 -4.01
C ALA A 355 0.82 -22.83 -4.53
N SER A 356 -0.19 -22.94 -5.40
CA SER A 356 -1.04 -21.83 -5.86
C SER A 356 -1.82 -21.18 -4.71
N ARG A 357 -2.44 -21.96 -3.82
CA ARG A 357 -3.23 -21.46 -2.69
C ARG A 357 -2.37 -20.72 -1.66
N ILE A 358 -1.16 -21.18 -1.40
CA ILE A 358 -0.15 -20.47 -0.59
C ILE A 358 0.24 -19.16 -1.29
N SER A 359 0.58 -19.23 -2.58
CA SER A 359 1.05 -18.10 -3.40
C SER A 359 0.02 -16.96 -3.56
N THR A 360 -1.28 -17.30 -3.50
CA THR A 360 -2.41 -16.35 -3.53
C THR A 360 -2.89 -15.92 -2.14
N SER A 361 -2.34 -16.48 -1.06
CA SER A 361 -2.78 -16.14 0.30
C SER A 361 -2.27 -14.76 0.71
N ALA A 362 -3.13 -13.74 0.67
CA ALA A 362 -2.79 -12.38 1.14
C ALA A 362 -2.21 -12.35 2.57
N LEU A 363 -2.61 -13.30 3.43
CA LEU A 363 -2.02 -13.47 4.77
C LEU A 363 -0.56 -13.96 4.70
N VAL A 364 -0.23 -14.90 3.81
CA VAL A 364 1.16 -15.32 3.57
C VAL A 364 1.93 -14.15 2.96
N LYS A 365 1.46 -13.57 1.85
CA LYS A 365 2.14 -12.50 1.11
C LYS A 365 2.45 -11.25 1.96
N THR A 366 1.60 -10.91 2.92
CA THR A 366 1.86 -9.82 3.89
C THR A 366 2.83 -10.22 5.00
N ALA A 367 2.93 -11.50 5.37
CA ALA A 367 3.98 -11.99 6.26
C ALA A 367 5.35 -11.97 5.55
N LEU A 368 5.42 -12.36 4.27
CA LEU A 368 6.63 -12.26 3.44
C LEU A 368 7.14 -10.81 3.35
N TYR A 369 6.25 -9.82 3.16
CA TYR A 369 6.62 -8.39 3.18
C TYR A 369 7.16 -7.95 4.55
N GLY A 370 6.50 -8.41 5.61
CA GLY A 370 6.82 -8.08 7.00
C GLY A 370 8.05 -8.77 7.58
N GLU A 371 8.63 -9.74 6.86
CA GLU A 371 9.66 -10.67 7.41
C GLU A 371 9.17 -11.43 8.66
N ASP A 372 7.87 -11.75 8.68
CA ASP A 372 7.18 -12.53 9.72
C ASP A 372 7.22 -14.02 9.34
N ALA A 373 7.87 -14.85 10.17
CA ALA A 373 8.15 -16.28 9.95
C ALA A 373 6.91 -17.19 10.07
N ASN A 374 5.78 -16.73 9.54
CA ASN A 374 4.46 -17.18 9.93
C ASN A 374 4.00 -18.46 9.20
N TRP A 375 4.70 -19.56 9.45
CA TRP A 375 4.38 -20.89 8.91
C TRP A 375 2.95 -21.34 9.23
N GLY A 376 2.35 -20.87 10.33
CA GLY A 376 0.93 -21.07 10.62
C GLY A 376 -0.01 -20.53 9.53
N ARG A 377 0.34 -19.43 8.84
CA ARG A 377 -0.40 -18.93 7.67
C ARG A 377 -0.19 -19.79 6.42
N VAL A 378 0.98 -20.43 6.29
CA VAL A 378 1.28 -21.39 5.21
C VAL A 378 0.45 -22.66 5.39
N LEU A 379 0.36 -23.18 6.62
CA LEU A 379 -0.53 -24.30 6.96
C LEU A 379 -2.01 -23.96 6.78
N ALA A 380 -2.44 -22.78 7.23
CA ALA A 380 -3.83 -22.33 7.03
C ALA A 380 -4.21 -22.17 5.54
N ALA A 381 -3.23 -21.88 4.67
CA ALA A 381 -3.45 -21.93 3.22
C ALA A 381 -3.45 -23.38 2.69
N THR A 382 -2.53 -24.23 3.17
CA THR A 382 -2.37 -25.64 2.76
C THR A 382 -3.62 -26.47 3.09
N GLY A 383 -4.10 -26.42 4.32
CA GLY A 383 -5.27 -27.17 4.79
C GLY A 383 -6.62 -26.64 4.27
N ALA A 384 -6.64 -25.56 3.49
CA ALA A 384 -7.84 -24.97 2.91
C ALA A 384 -8.12 -25.41 1.45
N VAL A 385 -7.41 -26.42 0.94
CA VAL A 385 -7.48 -26.89 -0.45
C VAL A 385 -8.24 -28.21 -0.59
N SER A 386 -9.14 -28.28 -1.56
CA SER A 386 -9.79 -29.53 -1.97
C SER A 386 -8.86 -30.38 -2.85
N LEU A 387 -8.25 -31.40 -2.24
CA LEU A 387 -7.35 -32.37 -2.89
C LEU A 387 -8.11 -33.62 -3.38
N SER A 388 -7.48 -34.44 -4.23
CA SER A 388 -8.04 -35.73 -4.67
C SER A 388 -7.86 -36.88 -3.67
N SER A 389 -7.20 -36.63 -2.53
CA SER A 389 -7.07 -37.54 -1.38
C SER A 389 -6.96 -36.72 -0.10
N PRO A 390 -7.38 -37.24 1.08
CA PRO A 390 -7.28 -36.50 2.33
C PRO A 390 -5.86 -36.05 2.66
N LEU A 391 -5.70 -34.81 3.12
CA LEU A 391 -4.44 -34.34 3.69
C LEU A 391 -4.26 -34.96 5.09
N HIS A 392 -3.05 -35.40 5.40
CA HIS A 392 -2.64 -35.94 6.70
C HIS A 392 -1.76 -34.92 7.44
N PRO A 393 -2.32 -34.10 8.36
CA PRO A 393 -1.56 -33.04 9.03
C PRO A 393 -0.36 -33.57 9.84
N ASP A 394 -0.50 -34.79 10.37
CA ASP A 394 0.50 -35.62 11.06
C ASP A 394 1.76 -35.96 10.23
N ARG A 395 1.79 -35.56 8.95
CA ARG A 395 2.90 -35.81 8.02
C ARG A 395 3.39 -34.54 7.32
N VAL A 396 2.71 -33.41 7.53
CA VAL A 396 3.09 -32.16 6.89
C VAL A 396 4.36 -31.61 7.55
N SER A 397 5.33 -31.21 6.75
CA SER A 397 6.53 -30.52 7.21
C SER A 397 6.69 -29.20 6.44
N VAL A 398 7.17 -28.15 7.10
CA VAL A 398 7.38 -26.82 6.51
C VAL A 398 8.81 -26.36 6.81
N THR A 399 9.51 -25.88 5.80
CA THR A 399 10.90 -25.43 5.87
C THR A 399 11.10 -24.15 5.07
N PHE A 400 11.78 -23.17 5.64
CA PHE A 400 12.29 -22.01 4.92
C PHE A 400 13.70 -22.31 4.40
N VAL A 401 13.89 -22.25 3.09
CA VAL A 401 15.15 -22.56 2.40
C VAL A 401 15.73 -21.26 1.83
N PRO A 402 16.94 -20.83 2.23
CA PRO A 402 17.55 -19.60 1.72
C PRO A 402 18.12 -19.78 0.30
N SER A 403 18.22 -18.69 -0.45
CA SER A 403 18.80 -18.66 -1.80
C SER A 403 20.33 -18.61 -1.84
N ASP A 404 20.98 -18.26 -0.73
CA ASP A 404 22.44 -18.11 -0.61
C ASP A 404 23.19 -19.44 -0.34
N GLY A 405 22.46 -20.55 -0.21
CA GLY A 405 23.01 -21.88 0.08
C GLY A 405 23.34 -22.12 1.56
N THR A 406 22.98 -21.21 2.47
CA THR A 406 23.12 -21.44 3.93
C THR A 406 22.06 -22.41 4.48
N THR A 407 22.19 -22.81 5.75
CA THR A 407 21.38 -23.90 6.33
C THR A 407 19.86 -23.63 6.29
N PRO A 408 19.04 -24.53 5.71
CA PRO A 408 17.58 -24.43 5.77
C PRO A 408 17.04 -24.46 7.20
N LEU A 409 15.93 -23.77 7.45
CA LEU A 409 15.27 -23.71 8.75
C LEU A 409 13.94 -24.50 8.70
N PRO A 410 13.90 -25.74 9.22
CA PRO A 410 12.64 -26.41 9.48
C PRO A 410 11.88 -25.68 10.59
N VAL A 411 10.58 -25.49 10.40
CA VAL A 411 9.70 -24.78 11.35
C VAL A 411 8.49 -25.63 11.76
N LEU A 412 8.23 -26.71 11.02
CA LEU A 412 7.28 -27.77 11.35
C LEU A 412 7.80 -29.08 10.77
N VAL A 413 7.75 -30.17 11.54
CA VAL A 413 8.17 -31.51 11.10
C VAL A 413 7.11 -32.52 11.51
N ASN A 414 6.57 -33.28 10.55
CA ASN A 414 5.53 -34.30 10.77
C ASN A 414 4.34 -33.81 11.62
N GLY A 415 3.82 -32.63 11.30
CA GLY A 415 2.69 -32.00 12.00
C GLY A 415 3.03 -31.30 13.32
N GLU A 416 4.21 -31.51 13.89
CA GLU A 416 4.64 -30.91 15.15
C GLU A 416 5.50 -29.64 14.92
N PRO A 417 5.36 -28.59 15.77
CA PRO A 417 6.09 -27.35 15.63
C PRO A 417 7.54 -27.48 16.13
N GLU A 418 8.49 -27.06 15.31
CA GLU A 418 9.90 -27.02 15.70
C GLU A 418 10.21 -25.83 16.61
N LYS A 419 11.32 -25.94 17.36
CA LYS A 419 11.82 -24.83 18.16
C LYS A 419 12.55 -23.82 17.27
N VAL A 420 11.76 -23.00 16.57
CA VAL A 420 12.23 -21.98 15.61
C VAL A 420 13.32 -21.08 16.21
N ASP A 421 14.42 -20.95 15.48
CA ASP A 421 15.43 -19.92 15.69
C ASP A 421 14.97 -18.62 15.00
N GLU A 422 14.54 -17.64 15.81
CA GLU A 422 14.00 -16.36 15.35
C GLU A 422 15.07 -15.47 14.69
N GLU A 423 16.34 -15.58 15.09
CA GLU A 423 17.43 -14.83 14.45
C GLU A 423 17.67 -15.42 13.05
N ARG A 424 17.77 -16.75 12.95
CA ARG A 424 17.91 -17.46 11.68
C ARG A 424 16.70 -17.29 10.76
N ALA A 425 15.49 -17.23 11.31
CA ALA A 425 14.28 -16.94 10.54
C ALA A 425 14.32 -15.53 9.94
N SER A 426 14.72 -14.54 10.74
CA SER A 426 14.92 -13.16 10.29
C SER A 426 15.99 -13.03 9.20
N GLU A 427 17.11 -13.77 9.32
CA GLU A 427 18.13 -13.84 8.26
C GLU A 427 17.55 -14.32 6.93
N ILE A 428 16.96 -15.52 6.90
CA ILE A 428 16.44 -16.15 5.67
C ILE A 428 15.36 -15.26 5.02
N LEU A 429 14.45 -14.71 5.82
CA LEU A 429 13.38 -13.86 5.32
C LEU A 429 13.90 -12.50 4.83
N SER A 430 15.05 -12.02 5.31
CA SER A 430 15.64 -10.73 4.88
C SER A 430 16.16 -10.73 3.43
N LEU A 431 16.47 -11.90 2.86
CA LEU A 431 16.90 -12.07 1.47
C LEU A 431 15.85 -11.55 0.47
N GLU A 432 16.26 -11.12 -0.74
CA GLU A 432 15.31 -10.87 -1.85
C GLU A 432 14.64 -12.18 -2.28
N ASP A 433 15.42 -13.27 -2.31
CA ASP A 433 15.04 -14.59 -2.79
C ASP A 433 15.04 -15.62 -1.65
N PHE A 434 13.98 -16.42 -1.53
CA PHE A 434 13.99 -17.66 -0.74
C PHE A 434 12.90 -18.64 -1.20
N GLU A 435 12.88 -19.83 -0.61
CA GLU A 435 11.91 -20.88 -0.88
C GLU A 435 11.13 -21.28 0.39
N VAL A 436 9.83 -21.49 0.23
CA VAL A 436 8.93 -22.10 1.22
C VAL A 436 8.66 -23.52 0.75
N LEU A 437 9.33 -24.48 1.36
CA LEU A 437 9.17 -25.90 1.08
C LEU A 437 8.10 -26.48 2.01
N VAL A 438 7.09 -27.11 1.41
CA VAL A 438 6.06 -27.89 2.11
C VAL A 438 6.18 -29.34 1.65
N ASP A 439 6.40 -30.25 2.60
CA ASP A 439 6.30 -31.70 2.38
C ASP A 439 4.96 -32.20 2.93
N LEU A 440 4.31 -33.11 2.21
CA LEU A 440 3.07 -33.77 2.61
C LEU A 440 3.31 -35.21 3.14
N GLY A 441 4.56 -35.68 3.13
CA GLY A 441 4.96 -36.98 3.68
C GLY A 441 4.61 -38.17 2.79
N GLY A 442 4.62 -37.98 1.47
CA GLY A 442 4.30 -39.01 0.47
C GLY A 442 5.46 -39.93 0.06
N GLY A 443 6.71 -39.60 0.43
CA GLY A 443 7.91 -40.31 -0.01
C GLY A 443 8.48 -39.81 -1.35
N ASP A 444 9.57 -40.42 -1.81
CA ASP A 444 10.37 -39.91 -2.94
C ASP A 444 9.78 -40.20 -4.33
N GLU A 445 8.87 -41.18 -4.45
CA GLU A 445 8.11 -41.45 -5.69
C GLU A 445 6.90 -40.51 -5.88
N ALA A 446 6.65 -39.61 -4.93
CA ALA A 446 5.49 -38.74 -4.93
C ALA A 446 5.72 -37.43 -5.71
N GLU A 447 4.63 -36.85 -6.20
CA GLU A 447 4.65 -35.71 -7.12
C GLU A 447 5.06 -34.39 -6.44
N VAL A 448 5.68 -33.52 -7.25
CA VAL A 448 6.23 -32.23 -6.84
C VAL A 448 5.75 -31.13 -7.77
N ALA A 449 5.22 -30.04 -7.21
CA ALA A 449 4.94 -28.81 -7.95
C ALA A 449 5.71 -27.63 -7.35
N ARG A 450 6.10 -26.68 -8.21
CA ARG A 450 6.67 -25.38 -7.82
C ARG A 450 5.76 -24.28 -8.31
N TYR A 451 5.67 -23.21 -7.54
CA TYR A 451 4.87 -22.03 -7.87
C TYR A 451 5.65 -20.80 -7.42
N TYR A 452 5.76 -19.75 -8.23
CA TYR A 452 6.57 -18.57 -7.92
C TYR A 452 5.70 -17.36 -7.62
N THR A 453 6.02 -16.63 -6.55
CA THR A 453 5.25 -15.47 -6.11
C THR A 453 6.11 -14.38 -5.49
N CYS A 454 5.48 -13.27 -5.14
CA CYS A 454 6.07 -12.17 -4.41
C CYS A 454 5.29 -11.86 -3.13
N ASP A 455 5.85 -10.98 -2.32
CA ASP A 455 5.20 -10.31 -1.20
C ASP A 455 4.06 -9.36 -1.62
N LEU A 456 3.26 -8.91 -0.64
CA LEU A 456 2.22 -7.90 -0.84
C LEU A 456 2.55 -6.62 -0.06
N SER A 457 3.21 -5.68 -0.73
CA SER A 457 3.69 -4.42 -0.14
C SER A 457 2.67 -3.28 -0.22
N TYR A 458 2.96 -2.17 0.48
CA TYR A 458 2.18 -0.92 0.39
C TYR A 458 2.14 -0.32 -1.02
N VAL A 459 3.12 -0.61 -1.89
CA VAL A 459 3.16 -0.05 -3.25
C VAL A 459 2.18 -0.81 -4.16
N GLY A 460 2.20 -2.14 -4.12
CA GLY A 460 1.22 -2.97 -4.84
C GLY A 460 -0.20 -2.66 -4.36
N ALA A 461 -0.43 -2.70 -3.04
CA ALA A 461 -1.73 -2.35 -2.46
C ALA A 461 -2.25 -0.97 -2.91
N ARG A 462 -1.37 0.03 -3.09
CA ARG A 462 -1.75 1.37 -3.58
C ARG A 462 -2.10 1.40 -5.07
N ALA A 463 -1.44 0.61 -5.92
CA ALA A 463 -1.76 0.52 -7.34
C ALA A 463 -3.23 0.08 -7.53
N PHE A 464 -3.64 -0.98 -6.82
CA PHE A 464 -5.02 -1.47 -6.83
C PHE A 464 -6.00 -0.51 -6.14
N LEU A 465 -5.61 0.14 -5.02
CA LEU A 465 -6.51 1.01 -4.26
C LEU A 465 -6.99 2.23 -5.06
N VAL A 466 -6.17 2.77 -5.98
CA VAL A 466 -6.58 3.87 -6.86
C VAL A 466 -7.77 3.48 -7.75
N VAL A 467 -7.82 2.22 -8.22
CA VAL A 467 -8.94 1.70 -9.00
C VAL A 467 -10.12 1.34 -8.09
N ALA A 468 -9.86 0.69 -6.95
CA ALA A 468 -10.90 0.26 -6.01
C ALA A 468 -11.70 1.42 -5.39
N VAL A 469 -11.07 2.57 -5.11
CA VAL A 469 -11.75 3.78 -4.61
C VAL A 469 -12.69 4.38 -5.67
N ILE A 470 -12.29 4.36 -6.94
CA ILE A 470 -13.15 4.77 -8.07
C ILE A 470 -14.34 3.82 -8.18
N LEU A 471 -14.11 2.50 -8.09
CA LEU A 471 -15.17 1.49 -8.18
C LEU A 471 -16.16 1.56 -7.00
N MET A 472 -15.68 1.74 -5.76
CA MET A 472 -16.51 1.95 -4.56
C MET A 472 -17.43 3.18 -4.71
N THR A 473 -16.93 4.24 -5.35
CA THR A 473 -17.70 5.47 -5.62
C THR A 473 -18.82 5.24 -6.64
N LEU A 474 -18.65 4.29 -7.57
CA LEU A 474 -19.69 3.88 -8.52
C LEU A 474 -20.71 2.91 -7.89
N VAL A 475 -20.27 1.92 -7.12
CA VAL A 475 -21.17 0.92 -6.49
C VAL A 475 -22.09 1.56 -5.45
N ALA A 476 -21.61 2.55 -4.70
CA ALA A 476 -22.43 3.32 -3.75
C ALA A 476 -23.64 4.01 -4.40
N GLY A 477 -23.62 4.27 -5.71
CA GLY A 477 -24.75 4.84 -6.45
C GLY A 477 -25.93 3.89 -6.67
N ASN A 478 -25.75 2.57 -6.55
CA ASN A 478 -26.76 1.57 -6.92
C ASN A 478 -27.48 0.88 -5.74
N SER A 479 -27.05 1.09 -4.49
CA SER A 479 -27.68 0.43 -3.31
C SER A 479 -28.98 1.09 -2.81
N VAL A 480 -29.61 2.00 -3.59
CA VAL A 480 -30.88 2.65 -3.24
C VAL A 480 -31.92 2.48 -4.35
N ARG A 481 -32.21 1.22 -4.74
CA ARG A 481 -33.33 0.86 -5.65
C ARG A 481 -33.74 -0.61 -5.52
N SER A 482 -34.52 -0.96 -4.49
CA SER A 482 -35.03 -2.32 -4.29
C SER A 482 -36.42 -2.39 -3.63
N SER A 483 -37.40 -1.67 -4.19
CA SER A 483 -38.84 -1.84 -3.86
C SER A 483 -39.73 -1.23 -4.94
N VAL A 484 -40.85 -1.90 -5.27
CA VAL A 484 -41.89 -1.59 -6.30
C VAL A 484 -41.59 -2.12 -7.74
N PRO A 485 -42.50 -2.92 -8.35
CA PRO A 485 -42.34 -3.51 -9.71
C PRO A 485 -43.24 -2.90 -10.82
N TYR A 486 -43.08 -3.44 -12.05
CA TYR A 486 -43.78 -3.16 -13.34
C TYR A 486 -43.33 -1.90 -14.14
N PRO A 487 -43.44 -1.89 -15.49
CA PRO A 487 -43.10 -2.96 -16.45
C PRO A 487 -42.25 -2.50 -17.66
N ARG A 488 -42.01 -3.42 -18.61
CA ARG A 488 -41.41 -3.19 -19.96
C ARG A 488 -42.40 -2.39 -20.85
N SER A 489 -42.07 -1.73 -21.98
CA SER A 489 -40.88 -1.75 -22.87
C SER A 489 -40.62 -0.34 -23.52
N PRO A 490 -40.13 -0.12 -24.77
CA PRO A 490 -38.80 0.50 -24.97
C PRO A 490 -38.73 1.78 -25.85
N MET A 491 -37.68 2.60 -25.66
CA MET A 491 -37.13 3.46 -26.74
C MET A 491 -35.70 3.96 -26.46
N ILE A 492 -34.89 4.04 -27.52
CA ILE A 492 -33.46 4.40 -27.64
C ILE A 492 -33.26 4.86 -29.12
N PRO A 493 -32.30 5.73 -29.54
CA PRO A 493 -31.35 6.60 -28.83
C PRO A 493 -31.51 8.10 -29.18
N LEU A 494 -30.64 8.97 -28.62
CA LEU A 494 -29.77 9.94 -29.34
C LEU A 494 -28.96 10.78 -28.31
N TRP A 495 -28.17 11.77 -28.78
CA TRP A 495 -27.31 12.67 -27.99
C TRP A 495 -26.06 12.05 -27.35
N PHE A 496 -25.07 11.70 -28.18
CA PHE A 496 -23.65 11.64 -27.78
C PHE A 496 -22.73 11.98 -28.97
N ASP A 497 -22.87 13.20 -29.49
CA ASP A 497 -21.90 13.82 -30.40
C ASP A 497 -21.91 15.35 -30.20
N GLN A 498 -20.87 16.04 -30.67
CA GLN A 498 -20.59 17.48 -30.56
C GLN A 498 -20.25 18.03 -29.16
N CYS A 499 -18.94 18.05 -28.83
CA CYS A 499 -18.33 19.13 -28.02
C CYS A 499 -16.79 19.16 -28.15
N PRO A 500 -16.20 20.17 -28.81
CA PRO A 500 -14.73 20.31 -28.91
C PRO A 500 -14.14 21.09 -27.72
N GLY A 501 -13.03 20.62 -27.14
CA GLY A 501 -12.34 21.34 -26.06
C GLY A 501 -11.38 20.48 -25.22
N VAL A 502 -10.26 20.03 -25.79
CA VAL A 502 -9.30 19.14 -25.10
C VAL A 502 -7.87 19.68 -25.19
N SER A 503 -7.46 20.44 -24.16
CA SER A 503 -6.07 20.84 -23.93
C SER A 503 -5.72 20.85 -22.43
N GLU A 504 -6.46 21.62 -21.62
CA GLU A 504 -6.10 21.92 -20.23
C GLU A 504 -6.19 20.73 -19.27
N ARG A 505 -7.07 19.75 -19.54
CA ARG A 505 -7.24 18.55 -18.69
C ARG A 505 -5.95 17.73 -18.55
N GLY A 506 -5.00 17.84 -19.49
CA GLY A 506 -3.67 17.21 -19.38
C GLY A 506 -2.74 17.88 -18.36
N MET A 507 -2.92 19.17 -18.09
CA MET A 507 -2.06 19.94 -17.21
C MET A 507 -2.35 19.65 -15.73
N LEU A 508 -3.63 19.54 -15.33
CA LEU A 508 -4.02 19.13 -13.98
C LEU A 508 -3.41 17.79 -13.59
N LEU A 509 -3.56 16.77 -14.45
CA LEU A 509 -3.03 15.43 -14.18
C LEU A 509 -1.49 15.44 -14.05
N SER A 510 -0.81 16.24 -14.87
CA SER A 510 0.64 16.46 -14.78
C SER A 510 1.06 17.11 -13.46
N ILE A 511 0.31 18.10 -12.96
CA ILE A 511 0.57 18.77 -11.67
C ILE A 511 0.38 17.77 -10.52
N VAL A 512 -0.73 17.04 -10.48
CA VAL A 512 -0.99 16.02 -9.43
C VAL A 512 0.12 14.95 -9.42
N PHE A 513 0.50 14.42 -10.59
CA PHE A 513 1.62 13.46 -10.69
C PHE A 513 2.97 14.06 -10.24
N ARG A 514 3.24 15.34 -10.55
CA ARG A 514 4.48 16.02 -10.12
C ARG A 514 4.53 16.25 -8.61
N VAL A 515 3.42 16.65 -7.99
CA VAL A 515 3.31 16.84 -6.54
C VAL A 515 3.50 15.49 -5.82
N VAL A 516 2.78 14.44 -6.23
CA VAL A 516 2.95 13.09 -5.66
C VAL A 516 4.39 12.56 -5.85
N LYS A 517 5.03 12.85 -7.00
CA LYS A 517 6.42 12.45 -7.26
C LYS A 517 7.45 13.28 -6.48
N ALA A 518 7.14 14.52 -6.08
CA ALA A 518 8.01 15.36 -5.26
C ALA A 518 8.11 14.83 -3.82
N PHE A 519 7.00 14.37 -3.23
CA PHE A 519 6.98 13.72 -1.91
C PHE A 519 7.66 12.34 -1.89
N GLY A 520 8.09 11.80 -3.04
CA GLY A 520 8.78 10.51 -3.15
C GLY A 520 10.27 10.50 -2.77
N ARG A 521 10.78 11.50 -2.03
CA ARG A 521 12.21 11.61 -1.65
C ARG A 521 12.43 11.69 -0.14
N SER A 522 12.68 10.52 0.46
CA SER A 522 13.22 10.27 1.83
C SER A 522 12.39 10.79 3.03
N PRO A 523 11.96 9.90 3.97
CA PRO A 523 11.15 10.28 5.13
C PRO A 523 11.96 10.66 6.41
N GLN A 524 13.27 10.92 6.32
CA GLN A 524 14.11 11.10 7.53
C GLN A 524 13.97 12.47 8.24
N ALA A 525 13.21 13.42 7.70
CA ALA A 525 13.26 14.83 8.11
C ALA A 525 12.14 15.31 9.08
N PHE A 526 11.45 14.42 9.81
CA PHE A 526 10.43 14.82 10.79
C PHE A 526 10.53 14.13 12.15
N THR A 527 11.34 14.70 13.04
CA THR A 527 11.21 14.60 14.51
C THR A 527 11.60 15.93 15.16
N THR A 528 11.21 16.14 16.42
CA THR A 528 11.18 17.44 17.14
C THR A 528 12.56 17.96 17.59
N SER A 529 13.56 17.95 16.70
CA SER A 529 14.91 18.49 16.96
C SER A 529 15.43 19.42 15.87
N ALA A 530 14.74 19.51 14.72
CA ALA A 530 15.18 20.28 13.55
C ALA A 530 14.89 21.80 13.64
N PHE A 531 15.25 22.43 14.76
CA PHE A 531 15.16 23.90 14.95
C PHE A 531 16.51 24.56 15.29
N ALA A 532 17.62 23.82 15.14
CA ALA A 532 18.98 24.33 15.22
C ALA A 532 19.79 23.79 14.03
N LEU A 533 20.35 24.70 13.22
CA LEU A 533 21.22 24.38 12.10
C LEU A 533 22.59 23.87 12.60
N ASN A 534 23.17 22.91 11.89
CA ASN A 534 24.62 22.76 11.85
C ASN A 534 25.04 22.33 10.44
N LEU A 535 25.68 23.25 9.71
CA LEU A 535 26.00 23.13 8.28
C LEU A 535 27.46 22.71 8.11
N ALA A 536 27.73 21.40 8.16
CA ALA A 536 29.10 20.89 8.16
C ALA A 536 29.33 19.56 7.42
N GLU A 537 28.50 19.15 6.45
CA GLU A 537 28.86 18.15 5.42
C GLU A 537 27.76 17.98 4.34
N ILE A 538 28.11 18.26 3.06
CA ILE A 538 27.55 17.80 1.76
C ILE A 538 27.83 18.85 0.65
N LYS A 539 28.06 18.42 -0.59
CA LYS A 539 28.61 19.25 -1.68
C LYS A 539 27.61 20.26 -2.29
N PRO A 540 28.01 21.51 -2.56
CA PRO A 540 27.10 22.61 -2.90
C PRO A 540 26.78 22.71 -4.40
N SER A 541 25.84 21.91 -4.91
CA SER A 541 25.32 22.12 -6.28
C SER A 541 23.89 21.63 -6.59
N LYS A 542 23.21 20.90 -5.69
CA LYS A 542 21.85 20.34 -5.94
C LYS A 542 20.87 20.40 -4.76
N ALA A 543 21.20 21.12 -3.68
CA ALA A 543 20.33 21.26 -2.50
C ALA A 543 19.57 22.61 -2.45
N THR A 544 20.16 23.66 -3.01
CA THR A 544 19.68 25.06 -2.98
C THR A 544 18.30 25.25 -3.62
N THR A 545 18.08 24.67 -4.80
CA THR A 545 16.91 24.95 -5.67
C THR A 545 15.51 24.66 -5.09
N ILE A 546 15.40 24.01 -3.92
CA ILE A 546 14.11 23.77 -3.24
C ILE A 546 13.96 24.60 -1.96
N VAL A 547 15.06 24.91 -1.26
CA VAL A 547 15.04 25.74 -0.04
C VAL A 547 15.01 27.23 -0.40
N ASP A 548 15.79 27.65 -1.40
CA ASP A 548 15.83 29.04 -1.87
C ASP A 548 14.47 29.48 -2.44
N LEU A 549 13.72 28.53 -3.02
CA LEU A 549 12.36 28.71 -3.52
C LEU A 549 11.31 28.92 -2.41
N LEU A 550 11.65 28.60 -1.15
CA LEU A 550 10.78 28.72 0.02
C LEU A 550 11.23 29.80 1.02
N LEU A 551 12.48 30.28 0.94
CA LEU A 551 13.05 31.24 1.90
C LEU A 551 13.68 32.50 1.27
N GLY A 552 13.57 32.71 -0.04
CA GLY A 552 13.62 34.05 -0.63
C GLY A 552 14.95 34.81 -0.51
N THR A 553 16.08 34.15 -0.71
CA THR A 553 17.40 34.83 -0.81
C THR A 553 18.09 34.48 -2.13
N ALA A 554 18.56 35.48 -2.87
CA ALA A 554 19.17 35.32 -4.19
C ALA A 554 20.40 36.22 -4.37
N ASN A 555 21.49 35.68 -4.93
CA ASN A 555 22.67 36.44 -5.37
C ASN A 555 23.56 35.56 -6.31
N PRO A 556 24.50 36.12 -7.10
CA PRO A 556 24.20 36.59 -8.47
C PRO A 556 25.05 35.85 -9.54
N VAL A 557 25.57 36.55 -10.59
CA VAL A 557 26.47 36.09 -11.69
C VAL A 557 25.75 35.41 -12.88
N ILE A 558 25.87 35.79 -14.18
CA ILE A 558 26.60 36.87 -14.92
C ILE A 558 25.88 37.24 -16.26
N GLY A 559 26.01 38.51 -16.73
CA GLY A 559 26.03 38.97 -18.16
C GLY A 559 24.77 38.84 -19.04
N ILE A 560 24.46 39.68 -20.05
CA ILE A 560 25.11 40.79 -20.80
C ILE A 560 23.98 41.79 -21.22
N SER A 561 23.98 43.08 -20.84
CA SER A 561 24.43 44.29 -21.60
C SER A 561 23.60 44.71 -22.86
N PRO A 562 23.50 46.00 -23.26
CA PRO A 562 22.96 47.14 -22.47
C PRO A 562 22.07 48.15 -23.27
N SER A 563 21.09 48.83 -22.63
CA SER A 563 20.58 50.14 -23.12
C SER A 563 19.91 51.03 -22.05
N THR A 564 20.42 52.26 -21.97
CA THR A 564 19.98 53.47 -21.22
C THR A 564 18.46 53.62 -20.95
N LYS A 565 17.97 54.13 -19.81
CA LYS A 565 18.27 55.44 -19.14
C LYS A 565 17.94 55.46 -17.62
N ARG A 566 18.34 56.55 -16.93
CA ARG A 566 17.96 56.98 -15.56
C ARG A 566 16.42 57.17 -15.44
N GLU A 567 15.76 57.21 -14.26
CA GLU A 567 16.14 57.90 -13.01
C GLU A 567 15.26 57.52 -11.77
N LYS A 568 15.77 57.86 -10.56
CA LYS A 568 15.11 57.92 -9.22
C LYS A 568 14.76 56.60 -8.47
N PRO A 569 14.91 56.58 -7.12
CA PRO A 569 14.59 55.41 -6.30
C PRO A 569 13.13 55.43 -5.81
N PHE A 570 12.52 54.24 -5.68
CA PHE A 570 11.28 54.04 -4.93
C PHE A 570 11.59 53.25 -3.65
N HIS A 571 11.04 53.69 -2.52
CA HIS A 571 10.97 52.85 -1.33
C HIS A 571 9.92 51.76 -1.55
N LEU A 572 10.34 50.50 -1.50
CA LEU A 572 9.46 49.34 -1.36
C LEU A 572 9.52 48.84 0.08
N SER A 573 8.46 48.17 0.52
CA SER A 573 8.24 47.79 1.91
C SER A 573 8.48 46.28 2.12
N PRO A 574 8.50 45.79 3.37
CA PRO A 574 8.58 44.34 3.62
C PRO A 574 7.39 43.53 3.07
N PHE A 575 6.28 44.17 2.69
CA PHE A 575 5.06 43.49 2.22
C PHE A 575 5.10 43.06 0.75
N ASP A 576 5.95 43.68 -0.07
CA ASP A 576 6.02 43.38 -1.51
C ASP A 576 6.51 41.94 -1.81
N LEU A 577 7.10 41.27 -0.80
CA LEU A 577 7.68 39.92 -0.89
C LEU A 577 6.65 38.76 -0.94
N LEU A 578 5.38 39.01 -0.66
CA LEU A 578 4.32 37.97 -0.65
C LEU A 578 3.72 37.68 -2.03
N SER A 579 4.14 38.40 -3.07
CA SER A 579 3.56 38.41 -4.42
C SER A 579 3.93 37.20 -5.32
N MET A 580 3.86 35.98 -4.78
CA MET A 580 3.97 34.76 -5.60
C MET A 580 2.70 34.48 -6.43
N PRO A 581 2.80 33.84 -7.62
CA PRO A 581 1.64 33.55 -8.47
C PRO A 581 0.64 32.64 -7.76
N ALA A 582 -0.62 33.08 -7.69
CA ALA A 582 -1.66 32.45 -6.90
C ALA A 582 -1.85 30.96 -7.23
N ILE A 583 -1.75 30.10 -6.21
CA ILE A 583 -2.06 28.68 -6.32
C ILE A 583 -3.57 28.56 -6.63
N PRO A 584 -3.98 27.88 -7.72
CA PRO A 584 -5.39 27.78 -8.08
C PRO A 584 -6.24 27.14 -6.97
N LEU A 585 -7.39 27.75 -6.67
CA LEU A 585 -8.29 27.33 -5.58
C LEU A 585 -8.68 25.84 -5.66
N TYR A 586 -8.83 25.29 -6.87
CA TYR A 586 -9.11 23.85 -7.06
C TYR A 586 -7.96 22.95 -6.54
N THR A 587 -6.70 23.37 -6.67
CA THR A 587 -5.53 22.59 -6.21
C THR A 587 -5.51 22.54 -4.68
N VAL A 588 -5.77 23.68 -4.03
CA VAL A 588 -5.88 23.79 -2.57
C VAL A 588 -7.05 22.94 -2.07
N THR A 589 -8.20 23.00 -2.76
CA THR A 589 -9.39 22.22 -2.41
C THR A 589 -9.12 20.71 -2.50
N LEU A 590 -8.53 20.24 -3.60
CA LEU A 590 -8.15 18.82 -3.76
C LEU A 590 -7.12 18.37 -2.72
N LEU A 591 -6.16 19.21 -2.37
CA LEU A 591 -5.18 18.92 -1.32
C LEU A 591 -5.86 18.83 0.06
N ASN A 592 -6.78 19.75 0.39
CA ASN A 592 -7.56 19.68 1.63
C ASN A 592 -8.26 18.32 1.77
N ILE A 593 -8.98 17.89 0.73
CA ILE A 593 -9.78 16.66 0.76
C ILE A 593 -8.93 15.43 1.12
N VAL A 594 -7.71 15.34 0.61
CA VAL A 594 -6.77 14.23 0.90
C VAL A 594 -6.30 14.27 2.36
N ILE A 595 -5.97 15.46 2.87
CA ILE A 595 -5.49 15.65 4.26
C ILE A 595 -6.65 15.41 5.25
N GLU A 596 -7.80 16.04 5.01
CA GLU A 596 -9.03 15.93 5.81
C GLU A 596 -9.48 14.46 5.91
N SER A 597 -9.47 13.71 4.81
CA SER A 597 -9.83 12.29 4.78
C SER A 597 -8.83 11.38 5.48
N PHE A 598 -7.52 11.67 5.38
CA PHE A 598 -6.49 10.93 6.10
C PHE A 598 -6.64 11.12 7.62
N LEU A 599 -6.79 12.37 8.06
CA LEU A 599 -7.02 12.70 9.47
C LEU A 599 -8.34 12.09 9.98
N TYR A 600 -9.40 12.10 9.16
CA TYR A 600 -10.67 11.47 9.51
C TYR A 600 -10.53 9.96 9.74
N GLY A 601 -9.73 9.25 8.94
CA GLY A 601 -9.42 7.84 9.17
C GLY A 601 -8.72 7.58 10.51
N VAL A 602 -7.77 8.45 10.90
CA VAL A 602 -7.10 8.40 12.20
C VAL A 602 -8.10 8.69 13.35
N PHE A 603 -8.94 9.71 13.20
CA PHE A 603 -10.00 10.03 14.16
C PHE A 603 -10.98 8.87 14.35
N LEU A 604 -11.48 8.27 13.27
CA LEU A 604 -12.46 7.18 13.29
C LEU A 604 -11.97 6.00 14.13
N ILE A 605 -10.71 5.58 13.95
CA ILE A 605 -10.10 4.47 14.70
C ILE A 605 -9.95 4.84 16.18
N LEU A 606 -9.44 6.04 16.48
CA LEU A 606 -9.23 6.49 17.86
C LEU A 606 -10.54 6.70 18.62
N ASN A 607 -11.54 7.30 17.99
CA ASN A 607 -12.83 7.55 18.61
C ASN A 607 -13.64 6.25 18.81
N THR A 608 -13.61 5.33 17.84
CA THR A 608 -14.19 3.99 18.01
C THR A 608 -13.53 3.25 19.17
N SER A 609 -12.19 3.30 19.26
CA SER A 609 -11.44 2.72 20.39
C SER A 609 -11.82 3.36 21.72
N SER A 610 -11.97 4.69 21.77
CA SER A 610 -12.44 5.45 22.93
C SER A 610 -13.83 4.99 23.39
N LEU A 611 -14.80 4.90 22.48
CA LEU A 611 -16.17 4.46 22.79
C LEU A 611 -16.20 2.99 23.27
N VAL A 612 -15.42 2.10 22.65
CA VAL A 612 -15.30 0.70 23.06
C VAL A 612 -14.72 0.58 24.47
N LEU A 613 -13.65 1.33 24.80
CA LEU A 613 -13.05 1.35 26.15
C LEU A 613 -14.00 1.91 27.22
N MET A 614 -14.92 2.82 26.86
CA MET A 614 -15.96 3.32 27.76
C MET A 614 -17.11 2.31 28.00
N ILE A 615 -17.41 1.45 27.02
CA ILE A 615 -18.41 0.37 27.13
C ILE A 615 -17.82 -0.86 27.86
N TYR A 616 -16.52 -1.11 27.68
CA TYR A 616 -15.77 -2.19 28.32
C TYR A 616 -14.60 -1.65 29.18
N PRO A 617 -14.88 -1.03 30.34
CA PRO A 617 -13.84 -0.74 31.33
C PRO A 617 -13.08 -2.01 31.71
N ARG A 618 -11.73 -1.99 31.64
CA ARG A 618 -10.86 -3.12 32.01
C ARG A 618 -10.98 -3.60 33.46
N HIS A 619 -11.73 -2.87 34.29
CA HIS A 619 -11.88 -3.13 35.74
C HIS A 619 -13.23 -3.77 36.13
N GLU A 620 -14.24 -3.83 35.25
CA GLU A 620 -15.57 -4.39 35.59
C GLU A 620 -15.69 -5.92 35.41
N THR A 621 -14.76 -6.72 35.96
CA THR A 621 -14.94 -8.17 36.19
C THR A 621 -14.22 -8.73 37.44
N PRO A 622 -14.73 -8.49 38.67
CA PRO A 622 -14.32 -9.23 39.87
C PRO A 622 -15.05 -10.58 40.06
N SER A 623 -16.07 -10.88 39.26
CA SER A 623 -16.89 -12.09 39.36
C SER A 623 -17.24 -12.65 37.98
N GLY A 624 -17.36 -13.98 37.87
CA GLY A 624 -17.45 -14.72 36.59
C GLY A 624 -18.74 -14.55 35.78
N PHE A 625 -19.59 -13.58 36.09
CA PHE A 625 -20.87 -13.37 35.42
C PHE A 625 -20.72 -12.43 34.20
N ARG A 626 -20.92 -12.97 32.99
CA ARG A 626 -20.88 -12.16 31.75
C ARG A 626 -22.09 -11.23 31.67
N VAL A 627 -21.94 -9.98 32.12
CA VAL A 627 -22.98 -8.94 32.00
C VAL A 627 -23.29 -8.69 30.50
N PRO A 628 -24.56 -8.82 30.06
CA PRO A 628 -24.92 -8.63 28.66
C PRO A 628 -24.56 -7.24 28.12
N TRP A 629 -24.09 -7.18 26.87
CA TRP A 629 -23.64 -5.94 26.21
C TRP A 629 -24.68 -4.82 26.30
N SER A 630 -25.96 -5.12 26.08
CA SER A 630 -27.06 -4.15 26.16
C SER A 630 -27.19 -3.47 27.54
N ARG A 631 -26.80 -4.14 28.63
CA ARG A 631 -26.79 -3.58 30.00
C ARG A 631 -25.55 -2.71 30.25
N ARG A 632 -24.38 -3.09 29.72
CA ARG A 632 -23.16 -2.26 29.75
C ARG A 632 -23.31 -1.00 28.88
N PHE A 633 -23.85 -1.13 27.67
CA PHE A 633 -24.14 0.00 26.77
C PHE A 633 -25.12 1.00 27.40
N LYS A 634 -26.22 0.53 28.02
CA LYS A 634 -27.15 1.37 28.80
C LYS A 634 -26.52 2.03 30.04
N LYS A 635 -25.39 1.53 30.56
CA LYS A 635 -24.60 2.17 31.62
C LYS A 635 -23.65 3.23 31.05
N ALA A 636 -22.99 2.93 29.92
CA ALA A 636 -22.09 3.85 29.22
C ALA A 636 -22.83 5.09 28.69
N LEU A 637 -24.03 4.91 28.10
CA LEU A 637 -24.90 6.00 27.61
C LEU A 637 -25.26 7.06 28.67
N LYS A 638 -25.15 6.74 29.97
CA LYS A 638 -25.40 7.70 31.07
C LYS A 638 -24.17 8.52 31.47
N LYS A 639 -23.00 8.28 30.87
CA LYS A 639 -21.75 9.01 31.19
C LYS A 639 -21.59 10.22 30.27
N PRO A 640 -21.40 11.46 30.78
CA PRO A 640 -21.15 12.64 29.95
C PRO A 640 -19.96 12.47 28.98
N MET A 641 -18.89 11.79 29.41
CA MET A 641 -17.75 11.44 28.55
C MET A 641 -18.13 10.64 27.29
N PHE A 642 -19.11 9.74 27.38
CA PHE A 642 -19.59 8.93 26.26
C PHE A 642 -20.52 9.74 25.35
N ILE A 643 -21.38 10.57 25.95
CA ILE A 643 -22.29 11.47 25.24
C ILE A 643 -21.47 12.47 24.40
N GLY A 644 -20.48 13.14 25.01
CA GLY A 644 -19.61 14.08 24.30
C GLY A 644 -18.78 13.43 23.19
N ALA A 645 -18.21 12.24 23.43
CA ALA A 645 -17.53 11.46 22.40
C ALA A 645 -18.47 11.10 21.21
N THR A 646 -19.75 10.92 21.48
CA THR A 646 -20.76 10.64 20.44
C THR A 646 -21.16 11.89 19.67
N PHE A 647 -21.35 13.04 20.32
CA PHE A 647 -21.61 14.32 19.64
C PHE A 647 -20.42 14.77 18.77
N LEU A 648 -19.20 14.68 19.31
CA LEU A 648 -17.96 14.94 18.58
C LEU A 648 -17.81 14.03 17.35
N PHE A 649 -18.17 12.75 17.48
CA PHE A 649 -18.21 11.82 16.35
C PHE A 649 -19.21 12.25 15.27
N ILE A 650 -20.42 12.68 15.65
CA ILE A 650 -21.46 13.14 14.72
C ILE A 650 -21.01 14.43 14.00
N GLY A 651 -20.43 15.39 14.74
CA GLY A 651 -19.85 16.62 14.16
C GLY A 651 -18.79 16.32 13.11
N VAL A 652 -17.70 15.68 13.52
CA VAL A 652 -16.55 15.39 12.66
C VAL A 652 -16.93 14.48 11.46
N THR A 653 -17.82 13.52 11.66
CA THR A 653 -18.29 12.63 10.56
C THR A 653 -19.21 13.36 9.59
N GLY A 654 -20.15 14.20 10.07
CA GLY A 654 -21.01 15.00 9.20
C GLY A 654 -20.22 16.03 8.39
N HIS A 655 -19.18 16.59 8.97
CA HIS A 655 -18.26 17.50 8.28
C HIS A 655 -17.55 16.79 7.13
N TRP A 656 -16.94 15.64 7.38
CA TRP A 656 -16.26 14.86 6.34
C TRP A 656 -17.23 14.37 5.25
N ILE A 657 -18.42 13.87 5.61
CA ILE A 657 -19.45 13.46 4.65
C ILE A 657 -19.86 14.64 3.74
N THR A 658 -20.09 15.82 4.32
CA THR A 658 -20.48 17.01 3.53
C THR A 658 -19.34 17.53 2.65
N THR A 659 -18.07 17.39 3.05
CA THR A 659 -16.91 17.56 2.15
C THR A 659 -17.01 16.63 0.94
N ILE A 660 -17.16 15.32 1.15
CA ILE A 660 -17.23 14.35 0.05
C ILE A 660 -18.45 14.62 -0.86
N MET A 661 -19.61 14.97 -0.29
CA MET A 661 -20.79 15.35 -1.05
C MET A 661 -20.58 16.62 -1.89
N ARG A 662 -19.89 17.65 -1.36
CA ARG A 662 -19.59 18.88 -2.11
C ARG A 662 -18.73 18.56 -3.35
N ILE A 663 -17.77 17.62 -3.25
CA ILE A 663 -16.98 17.16 -4.41
C ILE A 663 -17.88 16.52 -5.47
N PHE A 664 -18.71 15.56 -5.06
CA PHE A 664 -19.53 14.81 -6.00
C PHE A 664 -20.50 15.74 -6.73
N ILE A 665 -21.10 16.70 -6.04
CA ILE A 665 -21.98 17.71 -6.65
C ILE A 665 -21.17 18.61 -7.61
N ALA A 666 -19.99 19.10 -7.20
CA ALA A 666 -19.13 19.95 -8.04
C ALA A 666 -18.74 19.28 -9.37
N LEU A 667 -18.37 17.99 -9.32
CA LEU A 667 -17.82 17.27 -10.46
C LEU A 667 -18.84 16.53 -11.33
N THR A 668 -20.08 16.33 -10.85
CA THR A 668 -21.10 15.53 -11.59
C THR A 668 -22.45 16.21 -11.80
N LYS A 669 -22.78 17.27 -11.04
CA LYS A 669 -24.12 17.90 -11.07
C LYS A 669 -24.09 19.39 -11.35
N TYR A 670 -23.13 20.13 -10.79
CA TYR A 670 -23.04 21.57 -11.01
C TYR A 670 -22.54 21.86 -12.43
N LYS A 671 -23.39 22.48 -13.27
CA LYS A 671 -23.12 22.76 -14.69
C LYS A 671 -22.48 21.55 -15.41
N GLU A 672 -23.05 20.36 -15.18
CA GLU A 672 -22.61 19.08 -15.76
C GLU A 672 -21.11 18.75 -15.53
N GLY A 673 -20.52 19.28 -14.45
CA GLY A 673 -19.11 19.10 -14.12
C GLY A 673 -18.14 19.97 -14.94
N ILE A 674 -18.65 20.91 -15.75
CA ILE A 674 -17.85 21.77 -16.63
C ILE A 674 -17.13 22.88 -15.83
N ALA A 675 -17.79 23.44 -14.82
CA ALA A 675 -17.29 24.60 -14.04
C ALA A 675 -17.25 24.36 -12.52
N PRO A 676 -16.54 23.34 -12.00
CA PRO A 676 -16.49 23.04 -10.58
C PRO A 676 -15.84 24.15 -9.73
N GLN A 677 -15.00 25.01 -10.31
CA GLN A 677 -14.34 26.11 -9.58
C GLN A 677 -15.34 27.15 -9.09
N GLU A 678 -16.37 27.46 -9.88
CA GLU A 678 -17.44 28.40 -9.49
C GLU A 678 -18.21 27.87 -8.27
N TYR A 679 -18.50 26.56 -8.25
CA TYR A 679 -19.18 25.91 -7.13
C TYR A 679 -18.34 25.85 -5.85
N TYR A 680 -17.01 25.83 -5.96
CA TYR A 680 -16.12 25.93 -4.80
C TYR A 680 -15.97 27.37 -4.29
N ALA A 681 -15.94 28.35 -5.20
CA ALA A 681 -15.91 29.77 -4.87
C ALA A 681 -17.22 30.27 -4.22
N ASP A 682 -18.36 29.70 -4.59
CA ASP A 682 -19.63 29.96 -3.93
C ASP A 682 -19.75 29.20 -2.59
N VAL A 683 -19.54 29.94 -1.50
CA VAL A 683 -19.71 29.46 -0.11
C VAL A 683 -21.13 29.66 0.43
N SER A 684 -22.04 30.31 -0.31
CA SER A 684 -23.45 30.44 0.08
C SER A 684 -24.25 29.13 -0.13
N GLN A 685 -23.69 28.22 -0.93
CA GLN A 685 -24.27 26.90 -1.21
C GLN A 685 -24.62 26.15 0.07
N GLY A 686 -25.88 25.74 0.23
CA GLY A 686 -26.39 25.15 1.48
C GLY A 686 -25.61 23.94 2.00
N ILE A 687 -24.96 23.15 1.13
CA ILE A 687 -24.07 22.04 1.58
C ILE A 687 -22.81 22.54 2.30
N TYR A 688 -22.31 23.72 1.95
CA TYR A 688 -21.18 24.37 2.62
C TYR A 688 -21.60 24.95 3.98
N THR A 689 -22.78 25.59 4.04
CA THR A 689 -23.39 26.02 5.32
C THR A 689 -23.61 24.84 6.27
N ILE A 690 -24.06 23.69 5.75
CA ILE A 690 -24.17 22.44 6.53
C ILE A 690 -22.79 21.90 6.92
N LYS A 691 -21.77 21.95 6.04
CA LYS A 691 -20.37 21.62 6.39
C LYS A 691 -19.87 22.47 7.56
N ALA A 692 -20.15 23.76 7.56
CA ALA A 692 -19.81 24.67 8.66
C ALA A 692 -20.52 24.27 9.96
N VAL A 693 -21.85 24.07 9.95
CA VAL A 693 -22.61 23.60 11.15
C VAL A 693 -21.99 22.34 11.78
N PHE A 694 -21.54 21.38 10.97
CA PHE A 694 -20.86 20.18 11.46
C PHE A 694 -19.43 20.43 11.97
N LEU A 695 -18.70 21.42 11.43
CA LEU A 695 -17.39 21.87 11.95
C LEU A 695 -17.57 22.43 13.38
N GLU A 696 -18.43 23.43 13.50
CA GLU A 696 -18.71 24.16 14.73
C GLU A 696 -19.19 23.22 15.85
N MET A 697 -20.13 22.33 15.54
CA MET A 697 -20.62 21.32 16.49
C MET A 697 -19.49 20.38 16.97
N GLY A 698 -18.50 20.09 16.12
CA GLY A 698 -17.31 19.33 16.50
C GLY A 698 -16.39 20.11 17.46
N LEU A 699 -16.13 21.38 17.17
CA LEU A 699 -15.28 22.26 18.00
C LEU A 699 -15.91 22.53 19.37
N ILE A 700 -17.18 22.95 19.41
CA ILE A 700 -17.95 23.15 20.65
C ILE A 700 -17.98 21.86 21.50
N ALA A 701 -18.15 20.68 20.87
CA ALA A 701 -18.14 19.41 21.59
C ALA A 701 -16.75 19.07 22.16
N ALA A 702 -15.66 19.36 21.44
CA ALA A 702 -14.30 19.12 21.92
C ALA A 702 -13.97 19.99 23.14
N ASP A 703 -14.24 21.30 23.06
CA ASP A 703 -13.92 22.25 24.13
C ASP A 703 -14.85 22.11 25.34
N ALA A 704 -16.15 21.90 25.15
CA ALA A 704 -17.07 21.60 26.25
C ALA A 704 -16.62 20.36 27.05
N MET A 705 -16.09 19.34 26.37
CA MET A 705 -15.52 18.17 27.03
C MET A 705 -14.18 18.44 27.74
N LEU A 706 -13.43 19.45 27.34
CA LEU A 706 -12.22 19.89 28.05
C LEU A 706 -12.58 20.70 29.30
N VAL A 707 -13.56 21.61 29.24
CA VAL A 707 -14.09 22.32 30.41
C VAL A 707 -14.70 21.34 31.42
N TYR A 708 -15.42 20.31 30.95
CA TYR A 708 -15.95 19.25 31.80
C TYR A 708 -14.83 18.45 32.51
N ARG A 709 -13.73 18.12 31.81
CA ARG A 709 -12.55 17.48 32.43
C ARG A 709 -11.92 18.38 33.50
N LEU A 710 -11.80 19.69 33.26
CA LEU A 710 -11.30 20.65 34.25
C LEU A 710 -12.20 20.71 35.50
N TRP A 711 -13.52 20.73 35.32
CA TRP A 711 -14.50 20.73 36.40
C TRP A 711 -14.35 19.50 37.32
N LEU A 712 -14.18 18.30 36.75
CA LEU A 712 -13.93 17.08 37.52
C LEU A 712 -12.59 17.14 38.29
N VAL A 713 -11.50 17.58 37.63
CA VAL A 713 -10.15 17.66 38.23
C VAL A 713 -10.09 18.63 39.41
N TYR A 714 -10.94 19.66 39.43
CA TYR A 714 -11.06 20.62 40.54
C TYR A 714 -12.20 20.33 41.52
N ASP A 715 -12.71 19.09 41.54
CA ASP A 715 -13.78 18.63 42.44
C ASP A 715 -15.03 19.53 42.36
N LYS A 716 -15.53 19.68 41.13
CA LYS A 716 -16.77 20.40 40.78
C LYS A 716 -16.76 21.90 41.10
N ASN A 717 -15.61 22.48 41.43
CA ASN A 717 -15.47 23.90 41.77
C ASN A 717 -15.78 24.83 40.56
N TYR A 718 -16.88 25.57 40.65
CA TYR A 718 -17.38 26.46 39.60
C TYR A 718 -16.49 27.68 39.32
N TYR A 719 -15.78 28.21 40.32
CA TYR A 719 -14.92 29.39 40.14
C TYR A 719 -13.78 29.12 39.15
N ILE A 720 -13.21 27.92 39.20
CA ILE A 720 -12.10 27.51 38.32
C ILE A 720 -12.55 27.39 36.86
N ILE A 721 -13.79 26.97 36.62
CA ILE A 721 -14.33 26.84 35.24
C ILE A 721 -15.02 28.09 34.73
N THR A 722 -15.16 29.16 35.52
CA THR A 722 -15.90 30.36 35.10
C THR A 722 -15.27 31.02 33.86
N ALA A 723 -13.95 31.17 33.83
CA ALA A 723 -13.24 31.72 32.66
C ALA A 723 -13.41 30.87 31.38
N PRO A 724 -13.10 29.55 31.37
CA PRO A 724 -13.26 28.74 30.17
C PRO A 724 -14.74 28.47 29.78
N LEU A 725 -15.69 28.62 30.72
CA LEU A 725 -17.12 28.60 30.40
C LEU A 725 -17.56 29.88 29.67
N LEU A 726 -16.99 31.04 30.00
CA LEU A 726 -17.22 32.30 29.28
C LEU A 726 -16.63 32.26 27.87
N THR A 727 -15.43 31.68 27.68
CA THR A 727 -14.86 31.52 26.33
C THR A 727 -15.61 30.49 25.50
N LEU A 728 -16.11 29.40 26.10
CA LEU A 728 -17.00 28.44 25.43
C LEU A 728 -18.36 29.06 25.05
N LEU A 729 -18.91 29.94 25.87
CA LEU A 729 -20.12 30.71 25.51
C LEU A 729 -19.82 31.68 24.35
N GLY A 730 -18.66 32.31 24.35
CA GLY A 730 -18.17 33.12 23.23
C GLY A 730 -18.04 32.30 21.94
N LEU A 731 -17.45 31.09 22.02
CA LEU A 731 -17.30 30.15 20.91
C LEU A 731 -18.66 29.85 20.26
N VAL A 732 -19.67 29.49 21.06
CA VAL A 732 -21.04 29.25 20.56
C VAL A 732 -21.62 30.48 19.83
N VAL A 733 -21.39 31.69 20.34
CA VAL A 733 -21.81 32.93 19.67
C VAL A 733 -21.04 33.16 18.37
N CYS A 734 -19.74 32.87 18.33
CA CYS A 734 -18.92 32.94 17.13
C CYS A 734 -19.38 31.94 16.07
N SER A 735 -19.57 30.67 16.41
CA SER A 735 -20.13 29.63 15.55
C SER A 735 -21.46 30.02 14.89
N PHE A 736 -22.40 30.60 15.67
CA PHE A 736 -23.65 31.13 15.10
C PHE A 736 -23.41 32.29 14.13
N GLY A 737 -22.46 33.18 14.44
CA GLY A 737 -22.02 34.26 13.54
C GLY A 737 -21.43 33.74 12.23
N ILE A 738 -20.52 32.77 12.29
CA ILE A 738 -19.86 32.10 11.15
C ILE A 738 -20.90 31.44 10.24
N VAL A 739 -21.77 30.59 10.79
CA VAL A 739 -22.81 29.90 10.02
C VAL A 739 -23.79 30.89 9.38
N ASN A 740 -24.21 31.93 10.11
CA ASN A 740 -25.11 32.96 9.57
C ASN A 740 -24.44 33.80 8.46
N LYS A 741 -23.13 34.06 8.55
CA LYS A 741 -22.34 34.75 7.53
C LYS A 741 -22.18 33.92 6.25
N PHE A 742 -21.89 32.63 6.36
CA PHE A 742 -21.87 31.75 5.18
C PHE A 742 -23.27 31.59 4.55
N ALA A 743 -24.33 31.45 5.36
CA ALA A 743 -25.70 31.33 4.87
C ALA A 743 -26.21 32.53 4.04
N HIS A 744 -25.68 33.73 4.29
CA HIS A 744 -26.07 34.98 3.62
C HIS A 744 -24.93 35.60 2.81
N TYR A 745 -23.98 34.79 2.35
CA TYR A 745 -22.77 35.27 1.68
C TYR A 745 -23.08 35.87 0.28
N PRO A 746 -22.67 37.12 -0.01
CA PRO A 746 -22.96 37.77 -1.29
C PRO A 746 -22.10 37.19 -2.43
N PRO A 747 -22.69 36.82 -3.59
CA PRO A 747 -21.94 36.28 -4.72
C PRO A 747 -20.85 37.24 -5.23
N GLY A 748 -19.65 36.70 -5.50
CA GLY A 748 -18.56 37.42 -6.18
C GLY A 748 -17.59 38.19 -5.27
N GLN A 749 -17.77 38.19 -3.94
CA GLN A 749 -16.78 38.75 -3.00
C GLN A 749 -15.78 37.69 -2.52
N SER A 750 -14.56 38.09 -2.13
CA SER A 750 -13.55 37.18 -1.57
C SER A 750 -13.83 36.89 -0.09
N ILE A 751 -13.50 35.67 0.37
CA ILE A 751 -13.84 35.20 1.72
C ILE A 751 -13.33 36.18 2.80
N PHE A 752 -12.08 36.62 2.66
CA PHE A 752 -11.42 37.63 3.50
C PHE A 752 -12.18 38.97 3.54
N SER A 753 -12.65 39.48 2.39
CA SER A 753 -13.28 40.81 2.25
C SER A 753 -14.65 41.01 2.92
N THR A 754 -15.26 39.96 3.48
CA THR A 754 -16.66 40.00 4.00
C THR A 754 -16.78 40.20 5.52
N GLY A 755 -15.64 40.30 6.21
CA GLY A 755 -15.58 40.32 7.68
C GLY A 755 -15.95 38.97 8.32
N THR A 756 -16.02 37.89 7.54
CA THR A 756 -16.26 36.52 8.04
C THR A 756 -15.01 36.02 8.77
N GLU A 757 -13.82 36.35 8.27
CA GLU A 757 -12.52 36.07 8.89
C GLU A 757 -12.45 36.52 10.37
N ALA A 758 -12.94 37.72 10.69
CA ALA A 758 -12.95 38.23 12.06
C ALA A 758 -13.75 37.33 13.04
N TRP A 759 -14.79 36.65 12.56
CA TRP A 759 -15.53 35.66 13.36
C TRP A 759 -14.75 34.36 13.50
N THR A 760 -14.17 33.83 12.42
CA THR A 760 -13.37 32.59 12.43
C THR A 760 -12.09 32.70 13.25
N VAL A 761 -11.41 33.85 13.20
CA VAL A 761 -10.23 34.14 14.03
C VAL A 761 -10.63 34.33 15.49
N SER A 762 -11.77 34.98 15.78
CA SER A 762 -12.29 35.08 17.15
C SER A 762 -12.61 33.72 17.75
N ASP A 763 -13.25 32.84 16.98
CA ASP A 763 -13.55 31.45 17.36
C ASP A 763 -12.27 30.69 17.72
N ALA A 764 -11.30 30.68 16.81
CA ALA A 764 -10.01 30.03 17.01
C ALA A 764 -9.25 30.59 18.23
N VAL A 765 -9.29 31.90 18.49
CA VAL A 765 -8.69 32.52 19.68
C VAL A 765 -9.42 32.08 20.96
N LEU A 766 -10.75 32.03 20.96
CA LEU A 766 -11.54 31.58 22.11
C LEU A 766 -11.30 30.09 22.41
N SER A 767 -11.21 29.24 21.40
CA SER A 767 -10.83 27.83 21.56
C SER A 767 -9.39 27.68 22.06
N LEU A 768 -8.43 28.41 21.48
CA LEU A 768 -7.03 28.43 21.92
C LEU A 768 -6.88 28.82 23.40
N VAL A 769 -7.60 29.85 23.86
CA VAL A 769 -7.62 30.27 25.26
C VAL A 769 -8.28 29.20 26.15
N THR A 770 -9.40 28.61 25.71
CA THR A 770 -10.09 27.52 26.43
C THR A 770 -9.18 26.32 26.64
N ASN A 771 -8.46 25.91 25.60
CA ASN A 771 -7.50 24.81 25.62
C ASN A 771 -6.28 25.13 26.50
N ALA A 772 -5.63 26.28 26.28
CA ALA A 772 -4.44 26.68 27.02
C ALA A 772 -4.72 26.81 28.53
N TYR A 773 -5.80 27.50 28.92
CA TYR A 773 -6.19 27.66 30.32
C TYR A 773 -6.53 26.31 30.96
N SER A 774 -7.38 25.50 30.31
CA SER A 774 -7.84 24.24 30.89
C SER A 774 -6.70 23.23 31.04
N THR A 775 -5.82 23.13 30.03
CA THR A 775 -4.63 22.28 30.08
C THR A 775 -3.66 22.74 31.17
N ALA A 776 -3.37 24.04 31.27
CA ALA A 776 -2.50 24.59 32.31
C ALA A 776 -3.04 24.34 33.72
N MET A 777 -4.34 24.54 33.93
CA MET A 777 -4.98 24.32 35.24
C MET A 777 -5.06 22.84 35.62
N ILE A 778 -5.35 21.93 34.67
CA ILE A 778 -5.26 20.47 34.90
C ILE A 778 -3.82 20.08 35.24
N ALA A 779 -2.84 20.57 34.48
CA ALA A 779 -1.43 20.30 34.70
C ALA A 779 -0.95 20.76 36.09
N TRP A 780 -1.32 21.97 36.49
CA TRP A 780 -1.02 22.56 37.78
C TRP A 780 -1.61 21.74 38.95
N ARG A 781 -2.87 21.28 38.83
CA ARG A 781 -3.51 20.45 39.87
C ARG A 781 -2.79 19.10 40.05
N ILE A 782 -2.38 18.48 38.94
CA ILE A 782 -1.65 17.21 38.97
C ILE A 782 -0.27 17.40 39.62
N PHE A 783 0.47 18.44 39.22
CA PHE A 783 1.78 18.79 39.78
C PHE A 783 1.72 19.11 41.29
N LEU A 784 0.76 19.92 41.74
CA LEU A 784 0.57 20.22 43.17
C LEU A 784 0.22 18.96 43.99
N THR A 785 -0.60 18.07 43.43
CA THR A 785 -0.98 16.81 44.09
C THR A 785 0.25 15.92 44.28
N GLU A 786 1.11 15.81 43.27
CA GLU A 786 2.33 15.04 43.37
C GLU A 786 3.34 15.64 44.35
N ARG A 787 3.57 16.96 44.30
CA ARG A 787 4.46 17.66 45.23
C ARG A 787 4.01 17.55 46.69
N ARG A 788 2.70 17.49 46.93
CA ARG A 788 2.11 17.24 48.27
C ARG A 788 2.28 15.79 48.74
N ASN A 789 2.27 14.82 47.83
CA ASN A 789 2.59 13.43 48.17
C ASN A 789 4.09 13.28 48.47
N GLU A 790 4.96 13.95 47.70
CA GLU A 790 6.41 13.98 47.94
C GLU A 790 6.76 14.56 49.34
N SER A 791 6.05 15.59 49.81
CA SER A 791 6.27 16.20 51.14
C SER A 791 5.74 15.39 52.33
N THR A 792 4.88 14.39 52.10
CA THR A 792 4.17 13.67 53.18
C THR A 792 4.75 12.28 53.45
N GLY A 793 5.93 11.95 52.91
CA GLY A 793 6.69 10.73 53.20
C GLY A 793 6.09 9.40 52.68
N ALA A 794 4.86 9.42 52.14
CA ALA A 794 4.08 8.25 51.76
C ALA A 794 4.55 7.53 50.47
N ARG A 795 5.84 7.15 50.41
CA ARG A 795 6.48 6.54 49.22
C ARG A 795 6.08 5.09 48.91
N PHE A 796 5.30 4.43 49.76
CA PHE A 796 5.12 2.97 49.71
C PHE A 796 3.80 2.45 49.10
N ALA A 797 2.92 3.32 48.57
CA ALA A 797 1.55 2.91 48.22
C ALA A 797 1.04 3.23 46.80
N SER A 798 1.74 4.00 45.95
CA SER A 798 1.19 4.40 44.63
C SER A 798 2.21 4.41 43.48
N SER A 799 2.39 3.27 42.81
CA SER A 799 3.33 3.13 41.67
C SER A 799 2.80 3.65 40.32
N THR A 800 1.91 4.65 40.31
CA THR A 800 1.44 5.32 39.08
C THR A 800 2.02 6.73 39.06
N SER A 801 3.00 6.98 38.20
CA SER A 801 3.58 8.32 38.06
C SER A 801 2.53 9.27 37.48
N LEU A 802 2.10 10.24 38.28
CA LEU A 802 1.18 11.29 37.84
C LEU A 802 1.77 12.10 36.67
N LYS A 803 3.11 12.23 36.62
CA LYS A 803 3.87 12.80 35.49
C LYS A 803 3.58 12.10 34.15
N SER A 804 3.29 10.79 34.15
CA SER A 804 2.95 10.04 32.93
C SER A 804 1.50 10.25 32.45
N VAL A 805 0.56 10.53 33.35
CA VAL A 805 -0.79 10.99 32.98
C VAL A 805 -0.72 12.44 32.46
N LEU A 806 0.03 13.28 33.16
CA LEU A 806 0.29 14.68 32.81
C LEU A 806 0.86 14.82 31.39
N ALA A 807 1.85 14.01 31.02
CA ALA A 807 2.43 14.00 29.67
C ALA A 807 1.39 13.70 28.58
N ILE A 808 0.46 12.76 28.81
CA ILE A 808 -0.60 12.42 27.85
C ILE A 808 -1.53 13.62 27.57
N PHE A 809 -1.89 14.37 28.62
CA PHE A 809 -2.68 15.60 28.47
C PHE A 809 -1.89 16.69 27.73
N ILE A 810 -0.64 16.94 28.12
CA ILE A 810 0.20 17.98 27.50
C ILE A 810 0.48 17.68 26.02
N GLU A 811 0.87 16.45 25.66
CA GLU A 811 1.10 16.05 24.26
C GLU A 811 -0.16 16.25 23.40
N SER A 812 -1.33 15.87 23.91
CA SER A 812 -2.59 15.96 23.16
C SER A 812 -3.08 17.42 23.05
N ALA A 813 -2.89 18.22 24.08
CA ALA A 813 -3.19 19.64 24.05
C ALA A 813 -2.27 20.41 23.08
N LEU A 814 -0.96 20.13 23.11
CA LEU A 814 0.03 20.73 22.20
C LEU A 814 -0.29 20.47 20.73
N LEU A 815 -0.78 19.29 20.37
CA LEU A 815 -1.24 18.99 19.01
C LEU A 815 -2.33 19.96 18.54
N TYR A 816 -3.33 20.22 19.39
CA TYR A 816 -4.44 21.11 19.06
C TYR A 816 -4.00 22.58 19.10
N THR A 817 -3.29 23.00 20.14
CA THR A 817 -2.70 24.35 20.28
C THR A 817 -1.83 24.73 19.09
N ALA A 818 -0.96 23.83 18.62
CA ALA A 818 -0.12 24.08 17.45
C ALA A 818 -0.94 24.23 16.17
N TRP A 819 -2.00 23.42 15.99
CA TRP A 819 -2.89 23.53 14.84
C TRP A 819 -3.62 24.88 14.81
N THR A 820 -4.17 25.31 15.94
CA THR A 820 -4.91 26.58 16.05
C THR A 820 -4.00 27.80 15.90
N ILE A 821 -2.75 27.74 16.38
CA ILE A 821 -1.75 28.81 16.15
C ILE A 821 -1.39 28.92 14.67
N VAL A 822 -1.15 27.80 13.97
CA VAL A 822 -0.85 27.80 12.53
C VAL A 822 -2.08 28.21 11.70
N PHE A 823 -3.30 27.90 12.15
CA PHE A 823 -4.53 28.43 11.55
C PHE A 823 -4.57 29.96 11.64
N ILE A 824 -4.46 30.54 12.86
CA ILE A 824 -4.52 32.00 13.06
C ILE A 824 -3.42 32.71 12.26
N ALA A 825 -2.22 32.13 12.18
CA ALA A 825 -1.12 32.67 11.38
C ALA A 825 -1.36 32.57 9.85
N ALA A 826 -2.16 31.60 9.39
CA ALA A 826 -2.54 31.48 7.97
C ALA A 826 -3.66 32.45 7.60
N SER A 827 -4.65 32.67 8.47
CA SER A 827 -5.68 33.71 8.32
C SER A 827 -5.03 35.09 8.23
N ALA A 828 -4.17 35.44 9.20
CA ALA A 828 -3.47 36.72 9.26
C ALA A 828 -2.44 36.96 8.14
N ALA A 829 -2.24 36.00 7.24
CA ALA A 829 -1.43 36.11 6.03
C ALA A 829 -2.26 36.01 4.73
N GLU A 830 -3.61 36.11 4.84
CA GLU A 830 -4.59 35.96 3.76
C GLU A 830 -4.36 34.70 2.88
N SER A 831 -3.86 33.62 3.50
CA SER A 831 -3.33 32.47 2.79
C SER A 831 -4.39 31.40 2.55
N TYR A 832 -4.49 30.89 1.32
CA TYR A 832 -5.33 29.73 1.00
C TYR A 832 -5.00 28.47 1.85
N ILE A 833 -3.85 28.42 2.52
CA ILE A 833 -3.52 27.38 3.53
C ILE A 833 -4.55 27.38 4.67
N GLU A 834 -5.13 28.53 5.02
CA GLU A 834 -6.21 28.66 6.01
C GLU A 834 -7.37 27.68 5.71
N THR A 835 -7.77 27.55 4.44
CA THR A 835 -8.89 26.68 4.02
C THR A 835 -8.64 25.20 4.39
N ILE A 836 -7.37 24.76 4.36
CA ILE A 836 -6.95 23.42 4.76
C ILE A 836 -6.97 23.31 6.30
N MET A 837 -6.37 24.30 6.97
CA MET A 837 -6.25 24.34 8.44
C MET A 837 -7.63 24.37 9.11
N ALA A 838 -8.57 25.17 8.61
CA ALA A 838 -9.95 25.29 9.09
C ALA A 838 -10.72 23.96 8.94
N SER A 839 -10.74 23.39 7.73
CA SER A 839 -11.47 22.15 7.44
C SER A 839 -10.98 20.97 8.27
N CYS A 840 -9.68 20.91 8.57
CA CYS A 840 -9.11 19.85 9.41
C CYS A 840 -9.28 20.11 10.92
N CYS A 841 -9.66 21.32 11.36
CA CYS A 841 -9.58 21.74 12.77
C CYS A 841 -10.41 20.85 13.71
N ALA A 842 -11.68 20.61 13.39
CA ALA A 842 -12.55 19.73 14.19
C ALA A 842 -12.04 18.27 14.22
N VAL A 843 -11.40 17.80 13.14
CA VAL A 843 -10.80 16.46 13.08
C VAL A 843 -9.60 16.37 14.04
N VAL A 844 -8.74 17.40 14.08
CA VAL A 844 -7.57 17.46 14.97
C VAL A 844 -7.98 17.61 16.44
N ALA A 845 -8.99 18.45 16.73
CA ALA A 845 -9.62 18.52 18.05
C ALA A 845 -10.16 17.16 18.49
N GLY A 846 -10.84 16.46 17.57
CA GLY A 846 -11.35 15.10 17.75
C GLY A 846 -10.26 14.08 18.07
N ILE A 847 -9.15 14.10 17.33
CA ILE A 847 -7.98 13.25 17.56
C ILE A 847 -7.40 13.52 18.96
N SER A 848 -7.21 14.78 19.35
CA SER A 848 -6.69 15.17 20.66
C SER A 848 -7.58 14.63 21.80
N PHE A 849 -8.90 14.84 21.72
CA PHE A 849 -9.85 14.33 22.70
C PHE A 849 -9.79 12.80 22.82
N SER A 850 -9.75 12.09 21.69
CA SER A 850 -9.75 10.62 21.65
C SER A 850 -8.42 10.01 22.10
N LEU A 851 -7.28 10.62 21.77
CA LEU A 851 -5.95 10.17 22.23
C LEU A 851 -5.88 10.11 23.77
N ILE A 852 -6.40 11.14 24.45
CA ILE A 852 -6.48 11.19 25.92
C ILE A 852 -7.28 10.00 26.45
N ASN A 853 -8.49 9.77 25.92
CA ASN A 853 -9.35 8.66 26.37
C ASN A 853 -8.71 7.29 26.12
N VAL A 854 -8.11 7.09 24.94
CA VAL A 854 -7.51 5.80 24.54
C VAL A 854 -6.25 5.49 25.35
N ARG A 855 -5.34 6.46 25.52
CA ARG A 855 -4.08 6.26 26.26
C ARG A 855 -4.29 6.06 27.75
N ILE A 856 -5.23 6.80 28.37
CA ILE A 856 -5.64 6.58 29.76
C ILE A 856 -6.39 5.25 29.88
N GLY A 857 -7.33 4.97 28.95
CA GLY A 857 -8.15 3.76 28.96
C GLY A 857 -7.38 2.46 28.79
N MET A 858 -6.25 2.49 28.08
CA MET A 858 -5.31 1.36 27.99
C MET A 858 -4.29 1.27 29.14
N GLY A 859 -4.25 2.25 30.05
CA GLY A 859 -3.37 2.24 31.22
C GLY A 859 -1.89 2.58 30.92
N TRP A 860 -1.60 3.22 29.78
CA TRP A 860 -0.21 3.45 29.32
C TRP A 860 0.64 4.31 30.28
N ALA A 861 0.00 5.10 31.17
CA ALA A 861 0.68 5.86 32.21
C ALA A 861 1.46 5.01 33.25
N LYS A 862 1.32 3.67 33.25
CA LYS A 862 2.14 2.77 34.09
C LYS A 862 3.43 2.28 33.40
N ILE A 863 3.65 2.53 32.11
CA ILE A 863 4.79 1.99 31.35
C ILE A 863 5.96 2.99 31.30
N SER A 864 6.71 3.09 32.39
CA SER A 864 8.05 3.69 32.42
C SER A 864 9.09 2.62 32.78
N PRO A 865 10.25 2.55 32.10
CA PRO A 865 11.25 1.53 32.41
C PRO A 865 11.97 1.87 33.72
N THR A 866 11.83 1.03 34.74
CA THR A 866 12.82 0.93 35.82
C THR A 866 14.16 0.52 35.22
N ALA A 867 15.23 1.18 35.65
CA ALA A 867 16.57 0.89 35.13
C ALA A 867 16.99 -0.53 35.53
N SER A 868 17.48 -1.31 34.56
CA SER A 868 18.17 -2.56 34.81
C SER A 868 19.46 -2.28 35.59
N ALA A 869 19.52 -2.71 36.84
CA ALA A 869 20.73 -2.62 37.66
C ALA A 869 21.78 -3.62 37.14
N SER A 870 22.65 -3.16 36.23
CA SER A 870 23.77 -3.93 35.72
C SER A 870 24.86 -4.04 36.78
N THR A 871 25.02 -5.22 37.37
CA THR A 871 26.15 -5.52 38.27
C THR A 871 27.44 -5.61 37.45
N SER A 872 28.20 -4.52 37.42
CA SER A 872 29.50 -4.46 36.72
C SER A 872 30.54 -3.82 37.63
N THR A 873 31.20 -4.65 38.43
CA THR A 873 32.39 -4.28 39.21
C THR A 873 33.58 -4.07 38.28
N SER A 874 34.03 -2.82 38.12
CA SER A 874 35.30 -2.49 37.50
C SER A 874 36.30 -2.01 38.55
N HIS A 875 37.41 -2.73 38.68
CA HIS A 875 38.54 -2.26 39.50
C HIS A 875 39.26 -1.10 38.81
N MET A 876 39.68 -0.09 39.58
CA MET A 876 40.80 0.76 39.19
C MET A 876 41.67 1.14 40.40
N PHE A 877 42.98 0.94 40.22
CA PHE A 877 44.10 1.33 41.09
C PHE A 877 44.32 2.87 41.04
N ARG A 878 45.07 3.58 41.91
CA ARG A 878 45.74 3.39 43.25
C ARG A 878 46.46 4.74 43.58
N ILE A 879 47.23 4.84 44.68
CA ILE A 879 48.31 5.84 44.97
C ILE A 879 47.78 7.23 45.41
N ASP A 880 48.18 7.89 46.52
CA ASP A 880 49.07 7.64 47.69
C ASP A 880 48.49 8.44 48.92
N ASP A 881 48.49 8.04 50.20
CA ASP A 881 49.57 7.86 51.22
C ASP A 881 50.08 9.20 51.86
N PRO A 882 50.61 9.30 53.12
CA PRO A 882 50.50 8.47 54.35
C PRO A 882 49.98 9.21 55.63
N ARG A 883 49.60 8.46 56.69
CA ARG A 883 50.10 8.56 58.10
C ARG A 883 49.21 7.86 59.18
N GLN A 884 49.86 7.00 59.98
CA GLN A 884 49.85 6.84 61.47
C GLN A 884 48.66 7.42 62.32
N THR A 885 48.15 6.80 63.41
CA THR A 885 48.67 5.69 64.27
C THR A 885 47.59 5.07 65.22
N THR A 886 47.84 3.85 65.75
CA THR A 886 47.38 3.25 67.05
C THR A 886 45.87 3.09 67.38
N MET A 887 45.37 1.86 67.65
CA MET A 887 45.00 1.23 68.97
C MET A 887 43.79 1.89 69.70
N HIS A 888 42.86 1.27 70.45
CA HIS A 888 42.63 0.00 71.21
C HIS A 888 41.08 -0.24 71.27
N GLU A 889 40.41 -1.34 71.70
CA GLU A 889 40.67 -2.78 71.97
C GLU A 889 39.29 -3.52 72.13
N SER A 890 39.24 -4.79 72.59
CA SER A 890 38.05 -5.69 72.73
C SER A 890 38.22 -6.66 73.94
N PRO A 891 37.27 -7.56 74.34
CA PRO A 891 35.86 -7.76 73.97
C PRO A 891 34.86 -7.54 75.17
N PRO A 892 34.48 -8.49 76.07
CA PRO A 892 33.70 -9.75 75.94
C PRO A 892 32.30 -9.79 76.66
N PRO A 893 31.42 -10.80 76.39
CA PRO A 893 30.07 -10.94 76.98
C PRO A 893 29.90 -12.14 77.96
N ILE A 894 28.76 -12.25 78.68
CA ILE A 894 28.40 -13.46 79.46
C ILE A 894 26.87 -13.69 79.68
N GLN A 895 26.41 -14.89 79.29
CA GLN A 895 25.39 -15.82 79.86
C GLN A 895 23.89 -15.48 80.10
N THR A 896 23.07 -16.53 79.95
CA THR A 896 21.66 -16.74 80.38
C THR A 896 21.61 -17.63 81.64
N PRO A 897 20.46 -17.85 82.34
CA PRO A 897 19.48 -18.87 81.92
C PRO A 897 18.00 -18.54 82.31
N ALA A 898 17.10 -19.53 82.22
CA ALA A 898 15.63 -19.38 82.30
C ALA A 898 14.96 -19.93 83.58
N VAL A 899 13.69 -19.56 83.81
CA VAL A 899 12.76 -20.14 84.81
C VAL A 899 11.37 -20.33 84.17
N ASN A 900 10.57 -21.28 84.66
CA ASN A 900 9.34 -21.79 84.04
C ASN A 900 8.28 -22.14 85.11
N HIS A 901 6.99 -21.84 84.94
CA HIS A 901 5.92 -22.41 85.80
C HIS A 901 4.47 -22.36 85.24
N GLN A 902 3.70 -23.38 85.65
CA GLN A 902 2.28 -23.78 85.44
C GLN A 902 1.20 -22.67 85.36
N VAL A 903 0.12 -22.69 84.55
CA VAL A 903 -0.90 -23.72 84.12
C VAL A 903 -2.22 -23.69 84.94
N LYS A 904 -3.37 -23.39 84.28
CA LYS A 904 -4.71 -23.99 84.56
C LYS A 904 -5.81 -23.73 83.50
N ASN A 905 -6.13 -24.78 82.75
CA ASN A 905 -7.38 -25.19 82.05
C ASN A 905 -8.54 -24.21 81.77
N ARG A 906 -8.99 -24.16 80.50
CA ARG A 906 -10.27 -24.82 80.11
C ARG A 906 -10.35 -25.25 78.63
N THR A 907 -11.06 -26.35 78.42
CA THR A 907 -11.46 -27.09 77.20
C THR A 907 -12.31 -26.26 76.21
N GLN A 908 -12.50 -26.58 74.91
CA GLN A 908 -12.14 -27.73 74.05
C GLN A 908 -12.38 -27.41 72.55
N SER A 909 -11.56 -27.92 71.61
CA SER A 909 -11.92 -28.51 70.27
C SER A 909 -10.67 -28.60 69.35
N PRO A 910 -10.65 -29.46 68.31
CA PRO A 910 -9.39 -29.94 67.68
C PRO A 910 -8.78 -29.04 66.58
N PRO A 911 -7.50 -29.27 66.19
CA PRO A 911 -6.73 -28.38 65.31
C PRO A 911 -6.56 -28.88 63.87
N GLU A 912 -6.19 -27.99 62.95
CA GLU A 912 -5.33 -28.37 61.81
C GLU A 912 -4.46 -27.20 61.28
N ILE A 913 -3.14 -27.41 61.31
CA ILE A 913 -2.02 -26.91 60.48
C ILE A 913 -1.87 -25.39 60.16
N VAL A 914 -0.62 -24.92 60.27
CA VAL A 914 -0.17 -23.53 60.06
C VAL A 914 0.11 -23.21 58.59
N SER A 915 -0.26 -22.02 58.14
CA SER A 915 0.40 -21.30 57.03
C SER A 915 0.72 -19.86 57.45
N PHE A 916 1.84 -19.31 56.97
CA PHE A 916 2.24 -17.92 57.24
C PHE A 916 1.51 -16.95 56.29
N PRO A 917 1.10 -15.76 56.76
CA PRO A 917 0.48 -14.74 55.90
C PRO A 917 1.56 -13.92 55.18
N ASP A 918 1.73 -14.14 53.88
CA ASP A 918 2.60 -13.33 53.02
C ASP A 918 1.81 -12.76 51.83
N ASP A 919 0.81 -11.92 52.14
CA ASP A 919 -0.13 -11.38 51.15
C ASP A 919 -0.60 -9.96 51.54
N SER A 920 0.28 -8.97 51.38
CA SER A 920 -0.01 -7.55 51.71
C SER A 920 0.31 -6.55 50.56
N LEU A 921 0.67 -7.06 49.38
CA LEU A 921 1.17 -6.24 48.26
C LEU A 921 0.19 -6.06 47.09
N ASP A 922 -0.80 -6.95 46.87
CA ASP A 922 -1.67 -6.85 45.68
C ASP A 922 -2.88 -5.91 45.83
N CYS A 923 -3.42 -5.71 47.04
CA CYS A 923 -4.55 -4.78 47.27
C CYS A 923 -4.20 -3.35 46.81
N ASN A 924 -3.08 -2.78 47.28
CA ASN A 924 -2.65 -1.42 46.94
C ASN A 924 -2.46 -1.18 45.42
N ARG A 925 -2.29 -2.23 44.60
CA ARG A 925 -2.15 -2.09 43.14
C ARG A 925 -3.46 -1.80 42.40
N ARG A 926 -4.60 -2.18 42.95
CA ARG A 926 -5.92 -2.05 42.33
C ARG A 926 -6.48 -0.64 42.53
N ASP A 927 -6.54 -0.19 43.79
CA ASP A 927 -7.08 1.11 44.23
C ASP A 927 -6.52 2.31 43.45
N ASN A 928 -5.21 2.31 43.16
CA ASN A 928 -4.55 3.41 42.46
C ASN A 928 -4.94 3.53 40.98
N GLN A 929 -5.37 2.44 40.35
CA GLN A 929 -5.86 2.46 38.96
C GLN A 929 -7.35 2.78 38.92
N GLU A 930 -8.10 2.32 39.91
CA GLU A 930 -9.52 2.61 40.08
C GLU A 930 -9.75 4.09 40.44
N ARG A 931 -8.94 4.68 41.33
CA ARG A 931 -8.95 6.13 41.62
C ARG A 931 -8.75 6.98 40.38
N ALA A 932 -7.75 6.67 39.55
CA ALA A 932 -7.49 7.40 38.31
C ALA A 932 -8.62 7.23 37.29
N TRP A 933 -9.19 6.03 37.17
CA TRP A 933 -10.33 5.77 36.29
C TRP A 933 -11.59 6.54 36.76
N ASN A 934 -11.88 6.56 38.06
CA ASN A 934 -13.05 7.21 38.61
C ASN A 934 -12.95 8.74 38.52
N LEU A 935 -11.79 9.33 38.84
CA LEU A 935 -11.50 10.78 38.72
C LEU A 935 -11.83 11.38 37.33
N PHE A 936 -11.68 10.60 36.25
CA PHE A 936 -11.90 11.06 34.88
C PHE A 936 -13.15 10.47 34.19
N PHE A 937 -13.71 9.35 34.68
CA PHE A 937 -14.77 8.61 33.98
C PHE A 937 -15.94 8.12 34.85
N SER A 938 -16.10 8.52 36.12
CA SER A 938 -17.33 8.27 36.89
C SER A 938 -17.65 9.39 37.88
N PRO A 939 -18.91 9.89 37.96
CA PRO A 939 -19.28 10.95 38.91
C PRO A 939 -19.49 10.46 40.35
N THR A 940 -19.08 9.23 40.66
CA THR A 940 -19.47 8.46 41.85
C THR A 940 -18.27 8.07 42.73
N CYS A 941 -17.85 9.00 43.59
CA CYS A 941 -17.14 8.72 44.84
C CYS A 941 -17.75 9.64 45.90
N GLU A 942 -18.61 9.06 46.74
CA GLU A 942 -18.86 9.55 48.10
C GLU A 942 -18.09 8.61 49.04
N ALA A 943 -17.63 9.14 50.19
CA ALA A 943 -16.53 8.63 51.03
C ALA A 943 -15.11 8.85 50.41
#